data_AF-A0A5S4H6R7-F1
#
_entry.id   AF-A0A5S4H6R7-F1
#
_cell.length_a   1.000
_cell.length_b   1.000
_cell.length_c   1.000
_cell.angle_alpha   90.00
_cell.angle_beta   90.00
_cell.angle_gamma   90.00
#
_symmetry.space_group_name_H-M   'P 1'
#
loop_
_entity.id
_entity.type
_entity.pdbx_description
1 polymer ?
#
loop_
_entity_poly.entity_id
_entity_poly.type
_entity_poly.pdbx_seq_one_letter_code
_entity_poly.pdbx_strand_id
1 'polypeptide(L)'
;MAPRILRRLWLPLAAAAVLVLSLLQAAQAHIERPSYWPSSGPDCSVSPCAGGTVPTPRSLASAVETAQGSTTRVVCRPDSLELLDASIKRALKSGYNVRPHDHRTLSTTQARELKRINQALFDRCRYSEIQPAVTDSRNNDRVVVLPGVYTEPTARQKPTHDPACDQYKLSTGAYSYLGEYTCQNDANLIAVLGRAPGAGQDPDPPLVDRHGIPNQGACVRCNLQLEGSGVSADDVVVDAGDPSSGNSGPRNSVKDVGIRADRADGFVLRNMTVRHANEHDIYVLESNGYLLDSFKTFYAGEYGVLTFVEDHGVIQNCEAAGNGDSGLYPGSGAKTGAGRDERVYPTARYSQEIRYCDSHHNTSGYSGTDGSATWVHHNNFYDNALGFTTDVFTAAGHPGFPQQGDLVENNDFFSNNFNPYLADSDVVPTVPVPVGTGMWIAGGDDNVVRNNKFRDNWRRGAMLFAVPDAFVCADQPMTGCDPLKLSTSHRNQFHGNQMTGNGLDFWWDAFPGNTGNCWYSNGTVTTSPRNLPDCLNGKAPFLSFGFGNLGNELELLTCMANLKPGGPCPWFTTPKATAPAAYRTAPVGDHPHPETSELDNAMLAAMTCHSWQEMTTEQRDHMLAKMAVFMGGQIDHPGARGTTLTNKNATSMLNNACGLPFAEPFKLYKLYARAAAFPLQLP
;
A
#
# COMPACT_ATOMS: atom_id res chain seq x y z
N MET A 1 4.74 -71.58 -9.53
CA MET A 1 5.17 -70.36 -10.26
C MET A 1 4.27 -69.22 -9.80
N ALA A 2 4.87 -68.05 -9.53
CA ALA A 2 4.36 -66.93 -8.69
C ALA A 2 4.22 -67.33 -7.20
N PRO A 3 4.88 -66.65 -6.23
CA PRO A 3 5.04 -65.19 -6.14
C PRO A 3 6.47 -64.76 -5.70
N ARG A 4 7.22 -64.10 -6.60
CA ARG A 4 8.42 -63.32 -6.23
C ARG A 4 8.44 -61.92 -6.85
N ILE A 5 7.31 -61.47 -7.41
CA ILE A 5 7.16 -60.19 -8.13
C ILE A 5 6.19 -59.25 -7.39
N LEU A 6 6.30 -59.16 -6.05
CA LEU A 6 5.56 -58.15 -5.28
C LEU A 6 6.42 -57.40 -4.24
N ARG A 7 7.70 -57.74 -4.13
CA ARG A 7 8.65 -57.07 -3.20
C ARG A 7 9.59 -56.06 -3.86
N ARG A 8 9.48 -55.80 -5.17
CA ARG A 8 10.30 -54.80 -5.89
C ARG A 8 9.56 -53.55 -6.36
N LEU A 9 8.27 -53.41 -6.02
CA LEU A 9 7.48 -52.21 -6.37
C LEU A 9 7.23 -51.26 -5.18
N TRP A 10 7.69 -51.59 -3.98
CA TRP A 10 7.45 -50.78 -2.77
C TRP A 10 8.66 -49.97 -2.28
N LEU A 11 9.83 -50.08 -2.94
CA LEU A 11 10.98 -49.21 -2.67
C LEU A 11 11.04 -47.93 -3.52
N PRO A 12 10.53 -47.84 -4.78
CA PRO A 12 10.54 -46.57 -5.50
C PRO A 12 9.38 -45.64 -5.10
N LEU A 13 8.29 -46.17 -4.53
CA LEU A 13 7.15 -45.38 -4.04
C LEU A 13 7.42 -44.72 -2.68
N ALA A 14 8.20 -45.35 -1.80
CA ALA A 14 8.63 -44.76 -0.54
C ALA A 14 9.71 -43.68 -0.75
N ALA A 15 10.61 -43.85 -1.72
CA ALA A 15 11.60 -42.84 -2.07
C ALA A 15 10.97 -41.62 -2.79
N ALA A 16 9.96 -41.82 -3.64
CA ALA A 16 9.21 -40.73 -4.27
C ALA A 16 8.34 -39.97 -3.26
N ALA A 17 7.75 -40.65 -2.26
CA ALA A 17 6.99 -39.96 -1.20
C ALA A 17 7.89 -39.13 -0.27
N VAL A 18 9.12 -39.59 0.03
CA VAL A 18 10.07 -38.84 0.87
C VAL A 18 10.75 -37.69 0.11
N LEU A 19 10.94 -37.80 -1.21
CA LEU A 19 11.37 -36.67 -2.06
C LEU A 19 10.26 -35.62 -2.31
N VAL A 20 8.99 -36.02 -2.35
CA VAL A 20 7.86 -35.09 -2.48
C VAL A 20 7.52 -34.39 -1.14
N LEU A 21 7.83 -35.02 0.00
CA LEU A 21 7.67 -34.42 1.34
C LEU A 21 8.85 -33.53 1.77
N SER A 22 9.99 -33.56 1.08
CA SER A 22 11.15 -32.69 1.35
C SER A 22 11.23 -31.44 0.45
N LEU A 23 10.27 -31.25 -0.47
CA LEU A 23 10.14 -30.05 -1.30
C LEU A 23 9.11 -29.03 -0.79
N LEU A 24 8.56 -29.24 0.41
CA LEU A 24 7.78 -28.22 1.12
C LEU A 24 8.71 -27.23 1.83
N GLN A 25 9.56 -26.54 1.07
CA GLN A 25 10.13 -25.29 1.55
C GLN A 25 9.05 -24.22 1.43
N ALA A 26 8.52 -23.82 2.58
CA ALA A 26 7.59 -22.71 2.69
C ALA A 26 8.15 -21.50 1.95
N ALA A 27 7.33 -20.89 1.11
CA ALA A 27 7.60 -19.55 0.60
C ALA A 27 7.69 -18.63 1.83
N GLN A 28 8.79 -17.91 1.99
CA GLN A 28 8.93 -16.89 3.02
C GLN A 28 8.47 -15.58 2.35
N ALA A 29 7.77 -14.64 3.01
CA ALA A 29 7.54 -13.24 2.55
C ALA A 29 6.80 -12.36 3.57
N HIS A 30 7.09 -11.05 3.65
CA HIS A 30 6.16 -10.02 4.16
C HIS A 30 5.09 -9.70 3.10
N ILE A 31 4.37 -10.75 2.73
CA ILE A 31 3.09 -10.66 2.06
C ILE A 31 2.07 -10.14 3.09
N GLU A 32 1.13 -9.29 2.69
CA GLU A 32 -0.02 -8.94 3.53
C GLU A 32 -0.67 -10.24 3.98
N ARG A 33 -0.66 -10.50 5.30
CA ARG A 33 -1.28 -11.72 5.82
C ARG A 33 -2.73 -11.75 5.33
N PRO A 34 -3.30 -12.92 5.02
CA PRO A 34 -4.74 -13.00 4.82
C PRO A 34 -5.46 -12.34 5.99
N SER A 35 -6.17 -11.25 5.68
CA SER A 35 -6.68 -10.34 6.70
C SER A 35 -8.18 -10.19 6.62
N TYR A 36 -8.75 -9.58 7.65
CA TYR A 36 -10.18 -9.46 7.91
C TYR A 36 -10.55 -8.03 8.20
N TRP A 37 -11.68 -7.57 7.66
CA TRP A 37 -12.26 -6.31 8.12
C TRP A 37 -12.61 -6.41 9.59
N PRO A 38 -12.23 -5.43 10.42
CA PRO A 38 -12.60 -5.42 11.81
C PRO A 38 -14.13 -5.28 11.95
N SER A 39 -14.64 -5.63 13.13
CA SER A 39 -16.03 -5.33 13.45
C SER A 39 -16.26 -3.82 13.39
N SER A 40 -17.32 -3.37 12.72
CA SER A 40 -17.58 -1.94 12.51
C SER A 40 -17.96 -1.17 13.79
N GLY A 41 -18.50 -1.86 14.80
CA GLY A 41 -18.84 -1.27 16.09
C GLY A 41 -17.63 -1.07 17.01
N PRO A 42 -17.73 -0.19 18.02
CA PRO A 42 -16.66 0.04 18.98
C PRO A 42 -16.48 -1.13 19.96
N ASP A 43 -15.25 -1.36 20.41
CA ASP A 43 -14.92 -2.26 21.52
C ASP A 43 -14.98 -1.48 22.85
N CYS A 44 -16.06 -1.70 23.60
CA CYS A 44 -16.29 -1.08 24.90
C CYS A 44 -15.82 -1.95 26.09
N SER A 45 -15.02 -3.00 25.86
CA SER A 45 -14.31 -3.69 26.95
C SER A 45 -13.22 -2.82 27.58
N VAL A 46 -12.82 -1.75 26.90
CA VAL A 46 -11.90 -0.71 27.36
C VAL A 46 -12.63 0.63 27.49
N SER A 47 -12.07 1.54 28.29
CA SER A 47 -12.61 2.89 28.49
C SER A 47 -11.51 3.93 28.22
N PRO A 48 -11.72 4.90 27.31
CA PRO A 48 -12.87 4.99 26.39
C PRO A 48 -12.96 3.78 25.44
N CYS A 49 -14.15 3.54 24.86
CA CYS A 49 -14.30 2.47 23.86
C CYS A 49 -13.36 2.72 22.68
N ALA A 50 -12.84 1.65 22.07
CA ALA A 50 -11.93 1.74 20.93
C ALA A 50 -12.65 1.49 19.60
N GLY A 51 -12.27 2.23 18.56
CA GLY A 51 -12.83 2.10 17.22
C GLY A 51 -14.29 2.54 17.08
N GLY A 52 -14.91 2.15 15.96
CA GLY A 52 -16.28 2.49 15.55
C GLY A 52 -16.46 3.93 15.05
N THR A 53 -15.38 4.70 15.04
CA THR A 53 -15.33 6.11 14.66
C THR A 53 -13.86 6.50 14.48
N VAL A 54 -13.62 7.56 13.70
CA VAL A 54 -12.30 8.19 13.62
C VAL A 54 -11.90 8.71 15.00
N PRO A 55 -10.71 8.37 15.54
CA PRO A 55 -10.28 8.85 16.84
C PRO A 55 -9.99 10.35 16.82
N THR A 56 -10.31 11.03 17.94
CA THR A 56 -9.96 12.45 18.11
C THR A 56 -8.59 12.58 18.78
N PRO A 57 -7.66 13.34 18.19
CA PRO A 57 -6.34 13.49 18.78
C PRO A 57 -6.40 14.45 19.98
N ARG A 58 -5.63 14.14 21.01
CA ARG A 58 -5.53 14.99 22.21
C ARG A 58 -4.59 16.16 21.94
N SER A 59 -4.84 17.30 22.58
CA SER A 59 -3.92 18.46 22.48
C SER A 59 -2.54 18.10 23.05
N LEU A 60 -1.45 18.66 22.51
CA LEU A 60 -0.10 18.47 23.07
C LEU A 60 -0.02 18.98 24.52
N ALA A 61 -0.70 20.08 24.83
CA ALA A 61 -0.74 20.64 26.18
C ALA A 61 -1.24 19.63 27.22
N SER A 62 -2.27 18.84 26.91
CA SER A 62 -2.79 17.84 27.85
C SER A 62 -1.82 16.67 28.10
N ALA A 63 -0.70 16.56 27.38
CA ALA A 63 0.33 15.54 27.63
C ALA A 63 1.06 15.78 28.97
N VAL A 64 1.13 17.03 29.43
CA VAL A 64 1.78 17.39 30.71
C VAL A 64 0.82 17.27 31.89
N GLU A 65 -0.44 16.97 31.65
CA GLU A 65 -1.44 16.76 32.71
C GLU A 65 -1.53 15.27 33.04
N THR A 66 -1.89 14.95 34.29
CA THR A 66 -2.21 13.57 34.66
C THR A 66 -3.67 13.30 34.29
N ALA A 67 -3.90 12.39 33.34
CA ALA A 67 -5.24 11.95 32.97
C ALA A 67 -5.58 10.63 33.64
N GLN A 68 -6.77 10.50 34.22
CA GLN A 68 -7.22 9.24 34.79
C GLN A 68 -7.37 8.19 33.68
N GLY A 69 -6.77 7.01 33.86
CA GLY A 69 -6.82 5.93 32.87
C GLY A 69 -5.98 6.18 31.61
N SER A 70 -4.99 7.08 31.67
CA SER A 70 -4.02 7.30 30.60
C SER A 70 -2.66 7.73 31.16
N THR A 71 -1.60 7.14 30.63
CA THR A 71 -0.21 7.45 30.98
C THR A 71 0.48 8.10 29.78
N THR A 72 1.06 9.29 29.97
CA THR A 72 1.98 9.88 28.98
C THR A 72 3.38 9.33 29.19
N ARG A 73 3.92 8.65 28.18
CA ARG A 73 5.33 8.22 28.10
C ARG A 73 6.09 9.18 27.20
N VAL A 74 7.20 9.70 27.70
CA VAL A 74 7.99 10.71 27.01
C VAL A 74 9.31 10.12 26.54
N VAL A 75 9.55 10.25 25.23
CA VAL A 75 10.77 9.83 24.54
C VAL A 75 11.57 11.09 24.17
N CYS A 76 12.86 11.13 24.49
CA CYS A 76 13.70 12.28 24.19
C CYS A 76 15.15 11.90 23.90
N ARG A 77 15.85 12.79 23.21
CA ARG A 77 17.30 12.85 23.06
C ARG A 77 17.91 13.95 23.94
N PRO A 78 19.18 13.86 24.34
CA PRO A 78 19.83 14.89 25.17
C PRO A 78 19.73 16.32 24.62
N ASP A 79 19.71 16.46 23.30
CA ASP A 79 19.68 17.71 22.54
C ASP A 79 18.27 18.14 22.09
N SER A 80 17.20 17.44 22.51
CA SER A 80 15.85 17.69 21.96
C SER A 80 15.35 19.11 22.16
N LEU A 81 15.66 19.74 23.30
CA LEU A 81 15.24 21.12 23.58
C LEU A 81 16.03 22.14 22.75
N GLU A 82 17.29 21.83 22.40
CA GLU A 82 18.08 22.66 21.49
C GLU A 82 17.48 22.61 20.07
N LEU A 83 17.15 21.41 19.59
CA LEU A 83 16.49 21.21 18.30
C LEU A 83 15.14 21.93 18.23
N LEU A 84 14.35 21.85 19.32
CA LEU A 84 13.10 22.60 19.44
C LEU A 84 13.33 24.11 19.35
N ASP A 85 14.28 24.65 20.11
CA ASP A 85 14.58 26.08 20.11
C ASP A 85 15.02 26.57 18.71
N ALA A 86 15.80 25.76 18.00
CA ALA A 86 16.17 26.02 16.61
C ALA A 86 14.94 26.01 15.68
N SER A 87 14.05 25.04 15.83
CA SER A 87 12.81 24.94 15.05
C SER A 87 11.86 26.12 15.29
N ILE A 88 11.62 26.48 16.56
CA ILE A 88 10.82 27.65 16.95
C ILE A 88 11.41 28.93 16.34
N LYS A 89 12.75 29.10 16.41
CA LYS A 89 13.42 30.29 15.84
C LYS A 89 13.23 30.37 14.32
N ARG A 90 13.32 29.24 13.61
CA ARG A 90 13.03 29.18 12.17
C ARG A 90 11.57 29.53 11.91
N ALA A 91 10.64 28.89 12.61
CA ALA A 91 9.21 29.07 12.42
C ALA A 91 8.71 30.49 12.73
N LEU A 92 9.27 31.16 13.74
CA LEU A 92 9.00 32.58 14.03
C LEU A 92 9.51 33.51 12.94
N LYS A 93 10.62 33.17 12.28
CA LYS A 93 11.25 34.00 11.26
C LYS A 93 10.58 33.84 9.90
N SER A 94 10.27 32.60 9.51
CA SER A 94 9.89 32.25 8.14
C SER A 94 8.71 31.30 8.04
N GLY A 95 8.01 30.98 9.12
CA GLY A 95 6.99 29.94 9.12
C GLY A 95 7.56 28.54 8.96
N TYR A 96 6.67 27.57 8.74
CA TYR A 96 6.98 26.15 8.57
C TYR A 96 5.98 25.51 7.59
N ASN A 97 6.37 24.42 6.95
CA ASN A 97 5.52 23.69 6.02
C ASN A 97 4.95 22.46 6.72
N VAL A 98 3.62 22.32 6.70
CA VAL A 98 2.99 21.03 7.03
C VAL A 98 3.19 20.05 5.89
N ARG A 99 3.08 20.57 4.67
CA ARG A 99 3.31 19.90 3.38
C ARG A 99 3.69 20.97 2.34
N PRO A 100 4.20 20.63 1.15
CA PRO A 100 4.70 21.61 0.17
C PRO A 100 3.71 22.72 -0.18
N HIS A 101 2.42 22.41 -0.26
CA HIS A 101 1.36 23.38 -0.58
C HIS A 101 0.60 23.92 0.65
N ASP A 102 1.13 23.75 1.86
CA ASP A 102 0.57 24.30 3.11
C ASP A 102 1.68 24.88 3.99
N HIS A 103 1.90 26.19 3.83
CA HIS A 103 2.83 26.97 4.62
C HIS A 103 2.10 27.73 5.73
N ARG A 104 2.56 27.57 6.97
CA ARG A 104 1.94 28.15 8.17
C ARG A 104 2.92 29.00 8.95
N THR A 105 2.39 29.90 9.77
CA THR A 105 3.17 30.77 10.66
C THR A 105 3.04 30.35 12.12
N LEU A 106 4.10 30.55 12.91
CA LEU A 106 4.07 30.37 14.36
C LEU A 106 4.06 31.73 15.06
N SER A 107 3.10 32.00 15.94
CA SER A 107 3.08 33.23 16.74
C SER A 107 4.01 33.13 17.96
N THR A 108 4.45 34.28 18.50
CA THR A 108 5.27 34.33 19.73
C THR A 108 4.58 33.71 20.94
N THR A 109 3.24 33.74 21.01
CA THR A 109 2.48 33.10 22.09
C THR A 109 2.48 31.58 21.93
N GLN A 110 2.22 31.07 20.72
CA GLN A 110 2.31 29.63 20.44
C GLN A 110 3.73 29.11 20.68
N ALA A 111 4.76 29.84 20.24
CA ALA A 111 6.15 29.48 20.46
C ALA A 111 6.51 29.37 21.95
N ARG A 112 6.09 30.34 22.78
CA ARG A 112 6.32 30.30 24.23
C ARG A 112 5.62 29.11 24.88
N GLU A 113 4.38 28.83 24.46
CA GLU A 113 3.61 27.70 25.00
C GLU A 113 4.21 26.36 24.57
N LEU A 114 4.60 26.20 23.30
CA LEU A 114 5.26 25.00 22.80
C LEU A 114 6.56 24.71 23.55
N LYS A 115 7.38 25.75 23.79
CA LYS A 115 8.61 25.64 24.57
C LYS A 115 8.32 25.21 26.01
N ARG A 116 7.34 25.84 26.68
CA ARG A 116 6.92 25.50 28.05
C ARG A 116 6.47 24.04 28.17
N ILE A 117 5.64 23.58 27.22
CA ILE A 117 5.15 22.20 27.20
C ILE A 117 6.31 21.22 27.03
N ASN A 118 7.18 21.46 26.05
CA ASN A 118 8.31 20.57 25.79
C ASN A 118 9.33 20.52 26.94
N GLN A 119 9.58 21.63 27.63
CA GLN A 119 10.41 21.63 28.85
C GLN A 119 9.81 20.72 29.93
N ALA A 120 8.49 20.84 30.17
CA ALA A 120 7.80 19.99 31.13
C ALA A 120 7.76 18.50 30.72
N LEU A 121 7.71 18.21 29.42
CA LEU A 121 7.82 16.85 28.90
C LEU A 121 9.25 16.31 29.06
N PHE A 122 10.27 17.11 28.75
CA PHE A 122 11.67 16.72 28.87
C PHE A 122 12.03 16.32 30.31
N ASP A 123 11.53 17.05 31.32
CA ASP A 123 11.71 16.71 32.74
C ASP A 123 11.09 15.34 33.12
N ARG A 124 10.13 14.86 32.32
CA ARG A 124 9.44 13.57 32.47
C ARG A 124 9.96 12.50 31.52
N CYS A 125 10.99 12.81 30.72
CA CYS A 125 11.56 11.86 29.80
C CYS A 125 12.11 10.63 30.54
N ARG A 126 11.70 9.45 30.05
CA ARG A 126 12.12 8.15 30.60
C ARG A 126 12.64 7.20 29.54
N TYR A 127 12.47 7.54 28.27
CA TYR A 127 12.80 6.69 27.15
C TYR A 127 13.72 7.43 26.17
N SER A 128 14.72 6.72 25.64
CA SER A 128 15.60 7.19 24.56
C SER A 128 15.24 6.63 23.19
N GLU A 129 14.29 5.69 23.16
CA GLU A 129 13.78 4.94 22.01
C GLU A 129 12.26 4.88 22.09
N ILE A 130 11.58 4.87 20.95
CA ILE A 130 10.12 4.88 20.83
C ILE A 130 9.53 3.49 21.09
N GLN A 131 10.14 2.42 20.56
CA GLN A 131 9.64 1.05 20.72
C GLN A 131 9.47 0.66 22.19
N PRO A 132 10.43 0.87 23.10
CA PRO A 132 10.22 0.56 24.52
C PRO A 132 9.07 1.35 25.17
N ALA A 133 8.87 2.61 24.77
CA ALA A 133 7.74 3.41 25.24
C ALA A 133 6.40 2.85 24.74
N VAL A 134 6.34 2.42 23.48
CA VAL A 134 5.17 1.73 22.91
C VAL A 134 4.91 0.40 23.63
N THR A 135 5.93 -0.42 23.82
CA THR A 135 5.82 -1.73 24.50
C THR A 135 5.26 -1.58 25.91
N ASP A 136 5.71 -0.58 26.67
CA ASP A 136 5.21 -0.35 28.02
C ASP A 136 3.79 0.26 28.05
N SER A 137 3.33 0.86 26.95
CA SER A 137 2.01 1.49 26.88
C SER A 137 0.87 0.48 27.00
N ARG A 138 -0.26 0.96 27.53
CA ARG A 138 -1.53 0.25 27.67
C ARG A 138 -2.62 0.94 26.83
N ASN A 139 -3.84 0.45 26.91
CA ASN A 139 -5.00 1.09 26.29
C ASN A 139 -5.09 2.57 26.70
N ASN A 140 -5.41 3.44 25.73
CA ASN A 140 -5.61 4.88 25.92
C ASN A 140 -4.36 5.67 26.39
N ASP A 141 -3.19 5.04 26.50
CA ASP A 141 -1.93 5.73 26.82
C ASP A 141 -1.49 6.65 25.67
N ARG A 142 -0.45 7.45 25.93
CA ARG A 142 0.14 8.37 24.95
C ARG A 142 1.66 8.18 24.93
N VAL A 143 2.25 8.17 23.74
CA VAL A 143 3.70 8.30 23.56
C VAL A 143 3.95 9.65 22.90
N VAL A 144 4.69 10.53 23.61
CA VAL A 144 5.10 11.84 23.09
C VAL A 144 6.60 11.83 22.86
N VAL A 145 6.99 12.14 21.62
CA VAL A 145 8.37 12.09 21.16
C VAL A 145 8.87 13.52 20.96
N LEU A 146 9.95 13.87 21.65
CA LEU A 146 10.56 15.20 21.52
C LEU A 146 11.40 15.32 20.24
N PRO A 147 11.72 16.55 19.78
CA PRO A 147 12.51 16.73 18.57
C PRO A 147 13.82 15.95 18.55
N GLY A 148 14.11 15.26 17.46
CA GLY A 148 15.25 14.38 17.31
C GLY A 148 15.12 13.39 16.17
N VAL A 149 16.22 12.67 15.90
CA VAL A 149 16.26 11.53 14.98
C VAL A 149 16.34 10.24 15.80
N TYR A 150 15.41 9.33 15.53
CA TYR A 150 15.20 8.08 16.26
C TYR A 150 15.42 6.90 15.32
N THR A 151 16.47 6.13 15.60
CA THR A 151 16.89 4.98 14.80
C THR A 151 16.59 3.64 15.49
N GLU A 152 16.10 3.65 16.74
CA GLU A 152 15.76 2.45 17.52
C GLU A 152 16.87 1.37 17.52
N PRO A 153 18.09 1.66 18.04
CA PRO A 153 19.21 0.71 18.05
C PRO A 153 18.89 -0.66 18.65
N THR A 154 17.98 -0.75 19.62
CA THR A 154 17.56 -2.03 20.21
C THR A 154 16.73 -2.86 19.23
N ALA A 155 15.81 -2.23 18.49
CA ALA A 155 15.03 -2.89 17.44
C ALA A 155 15.92 -3.29 16.25
N ARG A 156 16.83 -2.41 15.82
CA ARG A 156 17.78 -2.69 14.73
C ARG A 156 18.74 -3.85 15.01
N GLN A 157 19.04 -4.15 16.27
CA GLN A 157 19.88 -5.29 16.65
C GLN A 157 19.16 -6.64 16.52
N LYS A 158 17.82 -6.65 16.42
CA LYS A 158 17.09 -7.89 16.15
C LYS A 158 17.33 -8.31 14.71
N PRO A 159 17.56 -9.61 14.43
CA PRO A 159 17.61 -10.09 13.05
C PRO A 159 16.33 -9.70 12.29
N THR A 160 16.46 -9.53 10.98
CA THR A 160 15.33 -9.38 10.06
C THR A 160 15.20 -10.69 9.29
N HIS A 161 13.98 -11.20 9.17
CA HIS A 161 13.67 -12.55 8.72
C HIS A 161 14.33 -13.64 9.58
N ASP A 162 14.27 -13.49 10.91
CA ASP A 162 14.84 -14.45 11.85
C ASP A 162 14.27 -15.87 11.62
N PRO A 163 15.10 -16.88 11.30
CA PRO A 163 14.63 -18.26 11.16
C PRO A 163 13.91 -18.80 12.41
N ALA A 164 14.18 -18.24 13.60
CA ALA A 164 13.46 -18.60 14.83
C ALA A 164 11.96 -18.23 14.77
N CYS A 165 11.59 -17.29 13.92
CA CYS A 165 10.21 -16.83 13.71
C CYS A 165 9.48 -17.57 12.59
N ASP A 166 10.16 -18.44 11.82
CA ASP A 166 9.57 -19.18 10.69
C ASP A 166 8.36 -20.03 11.09
N GLN A 167 8.34 -20.55 12.32
CA GLN A 167 7.22 -21.35 12.86
C GLN A 167 5.89 -20.60 12.95
N TYR A 168 5.90 -19.25 12.88
CA TYR A 168 4.71 -18.41 12.95
C TYR A 168 4.21 -17.94 11.58
N LYS A 169 4.84 -18.39 10.50
CA LYS A 169 4.43 -18.09 9.13
C LYS A 169 3.19 -18.90 8.74
N LEU A 170 2.30 -18.25 8.01
CA LEU A 170 1.13 -18.87 7.40
C LEU A 170 1.52 -19.61 6.11
N SER A 171 0.59 -20.38 5.54
CA SER A 171 0.77 -21.07 4.26
C SER A 171 1.13 -20.14 3.10
N THR A 172 0.81 -18.84 3.22
CA THR A 172 1.18 -17.78 2.27
C THR A 172 2.63 -17.28 2.43
N GLY A 173 3.31 -17.63 3.53
CA GLY A 173 4.63 -17.14 3.89
C GLY A 173 4.64 -15.88 4.76
N ALA A 174 3.49 -15.22 4.89
CA ALA A 174 3.29 -14.05 5.75
C ALA A 174 3.31 -14.43 7.24
N TYR A 175 3.71 -13.50 8.11
CA TYR A 175 3.50 -13.70 9.55
C TYR A 175 2.03 -13.69 9.92
N SER A 176 1.63 -14.67 10.72
CA SER A 176 0.39 -14.60 11.48
C SER A 176 0.41 -13.42 12.46
N TYR A 177 -0.75 -12.99 12.96
CA TYR A 177 -0.79 -12.00 14.04
C TYR A 177 0.01 -12.45 15.27
N LEU A 178 -0.01 -13.75 15.59
CA LEU A 178 0.82 -14.31 16.66
C LEU A 178 2.32 -14.16 16.37
N GLY A 179 2.73 -14.33 15.11
CA GLY A 179 4.09 -14.09 14.66
C GLY A 179 4.51 -12.65 14.86
N GLU A 180 3.71 -11.69 14.35
CA GLU A 180 3.96 -10.26 14.57
C GLU A 180 4.01 -9.91 16.07
N TYR A 181 3.17 -10.54 16.88
CA TYR A 181 3.15 -10.35 18.33
C TYR A 181 4.36 -10.89 19.06
N THR A 182 4.88 -12.03 18.62
CA THR A 182 6.00 -12.70 19.26
C THR A 182 7.34 -12.16 18.76
N CYS A 183 7.41 -11.82 17.47
CA CYS A 183 8.60 -11.38 16.74
C CYS A 183 8.51 -9.90 16.35
N GLN A 184 8.09 -9.05 17.28
CA GLN A 184 7.70 -7.65 17.04
C GLN A 184 8.71 -6.84 16.21
N ASN A 185 10.00 -6.97 16.52
CA ASN A 185 11.07 -6.21 15.86
C ASN A 185 11.87 -7.02 14.84
N ASP A 186 11.32 -8.14 14.38
CA ASP A 186 11.91 -8.88 13.26
C ASP A 186 11.87 -8.00 12.00
N ALA A 187 10.68 -7.62 11.56
CA ALA A 187 10.50 -6.73 10.40
C ALA A 187 10.26 -5.27 10.75
N ASN A 188 9.72 -5.00 11.94
CA ASN A 188 9.26 -3.66 12.30
C ASN A 188 10.31 -2.93 13.15
N LEU A 189 10.64 -1.68 12.79
CA LEU A 189 11.44 -0.81 13.65
C LEU A 189 10.63 -0.44 14.91
N ILE A 190 9.36 -0.08 14.73
CA ILE A 190 8.39 0.16 15.81
C ILE A 190 7.12 -0.65 15.54
N ALA A 191 6.71 -1.49 16.50
CA ALA A 191 5.50 -2.30 16.46
C ALA A 191 4.50 -1.86 17.55
N VAL A 192 3.39 -1.29 17.13
CA VAL A 192 2.21 -0.95 17.91
C VAL A 192 1.20 -2.09 17.74
N LEU A 193 1.21 -3.04 18.67
CA LEU A 193 0.29 -4.17 18.66
C LEU A 193 -0.86 -3.93 19.62
N GLY A 194 -2.04 -3.66 19.05
CA GLY A 194 -3.20 -3.15 19.77
C GLY A 194 -3.90 -4.21 20.62
N ARG A 195 -3.83 -5.49 20.22
CA ARG A 195 -4.52 -6.59 20.89
C ARG A 195 -3.57 -7.68 21.37
N ALA A 196 -3.92 -8.39 22.43
CA ALA A 196 -3.25 -9.66 22.72
C ALA A 196 -3.60 -10.70 21.64
N PRO A 197 -2.76 -11.72 21.39
CA PRO A 197 -3.20 -12.89 20.64
C PRO A 197 -4.41 -13.53 21.31
N GLY A 198 -5.38 -13.99 20.53
CA GLY A 198 -6.51 -14.76 21.06
C GLY A 198 -6.09 -16.17 21.51
N ALA A 199 -7.02 -16.88 22.14
CA ALA A 199 -6.76 -18.20 22.74
C ALA A 199 -6.65 -19.36 21.70
N GLY A 200 -7.07 -19.13 20.46
CA GLY A 200 -7.02 -20.07 19.35
C GLY A 200 -5.97 -19.71 18.31
N GLN A 201 -6.14 -20.24 17.10
CA GLN A 201 -5.35 -19.90 15.93
C GLN A 201 -6.24 -19.23 14.89
N ASP A 202 -5.67 -18.26 14.18
CA ASP A 202 -6.34 -17.64 13.05
C ASP A 202 -6.45 -18.69 11.91
N PRO A 203 -7.56 -18.73 11.15
CA PRO A 203 -7.75 -19.72 10.09
C PRO A 203 -6.67 -19.64 9.00
N ASP A 204 -6.08 -20.79 8.68
CA ASP A 204 -5.15 -20.97 7.56
C ASP A 204 -5.50 -22.28 6.80
N PRO A 205 -6.07 -22.22 5.59
CA PRO A 205 -6.33 -21.01 4.81
C PRO A 205 -7.40 -20.10 5.44
N PRO A 206 -7.41 -18.82 5.08
CA PRO A 206 -8.39 -17.87 5.59
C PRO A 206 -9.84 -18.23 5.26
N LEU A 207 -10.77 -17.66 6.04
CA LEU A 207 -12.21 -17.83 5.82
C LEU A 207 -12.68 -17.10 4.57
N VAL A 208 -13.82 -17.57 4.08
CA VAL A 208 -14.60 -16.96 3.01
C VAL A 208 -15.08 -15.57 3.38
N ASP A 209 -15.81 -15.51 4.50
CA ASP A 209 -16.33 -14.27 5.02
C ASP A 209 -15.21 -13.59 5.80
N ARG A 210 -14.93 -12.37 5.37
CA ARG A 210 -13.80 -11.56 5.82
C ARG A 210 -14.23 -10.54 6.86
N HIS A 211 -15.51 -10.53 7.23
CA HIS A 211 -16.03 -9.66 8.27
C HIS A 211 -15.78 -10.26 9.66
N GLY A 212 -15.12 -9.49 10.51
CA GLY A 212 -14.80 -9.87 11.87
C GLY A 212 -13.52 -10.69 11.95
N ILE A 213 -12.52 -10.12 12.59
CA ILE A 213 -11.22 -10.75 12.82
C ILE A 213 -11.41 -12.03 13.67
N PRO A 214 -11.07 -13.23 13.15
CA PRO A 214 -11.13 -14.45 13.91
C PRO A 214 -10.14 -14.41 15.07
N ASN A 215 -10.48 -15.07 16.19
CA ASN A 215 -9.58 -15.22 17.32
C ASN A 215 -8.98 -13.87 17.80
N GLN A 216 -9.78 -12.81 17.70
CA GLN A 216 -9.41 -11.48 18.18
C GLN A 216 -9.25 -11.49 19.70
N GLY A 217 -8.05 -11.17 20.19
CA GLY A 217 -7.80 -11.05 21.62
C GLY A 217 -8.24 -9.70 22.19
N ALA A 218 -8.05 -9.56 23.51
CA ALA A 218 -8.41 -8.34 24.23
C ALA A 218 -7.54 -7.15 23.81
N CYS A 219 -8.13 -5.95 23.83
CA CYS A 219 -7.39 -4.70 23.69
C CYS A 219 -6.32 -4.58 24.79
N VAL A 220 -5.07 -4.40 24.38
CA VAL A 220 -3.93 -4.11 25.27
C VAL A 220 -3.29 -2.75 25.01
N ARG A 221 -3.40 -2.22 23.78
CA ARG A 221 -2.92 -0.89 23.36
C ARG A 221 -3.88 -0.21 22.37
N CYS A 222 -5.17 -0.47 22.47
CA CYS A 222 -6.18 0.27 21.71
C CYS A 222 -6.25 1.73 22.20
N ASN A 223 -6.69 2.67 21.36
CA ASN A 223 -6.70 4.11 21.63
C ASN A 223 -5.32 4.73 21.93
N LEU A 224 -4.22 4.05 21.57
CA LEU A 224 -2.88 4.60 21.73
C LEU A 224 -2.68 5.81 20.81
N GLN A 225 -2.14 6.91 21.34
CA GLN A 225 -1.72 8.05 20.53
C GLN A 225 -0.19 8.20 20.57
N LEU A 226 0.43 8.20 19.40
CA LEU A 226 1.86 8.40 19.18
C LEU A 226 2.07 9.72 18.44
N GLU A 227 2.77 10.68 19.03
CA GLU A 227 2.98 11.97 18.37
C GLU A 227 4.33 12.64 18.67
N GLY A 228 4.80 13.42 17.70
CA GLY A 228 5.92 14.34 17.90
C GLY A 228 5.50 15.66 18.54
N SER A 229 6.34 16.24 19.39
CA SER A 229 6.06 17.49 20.12
C SER A 229 6.69 18.74 19.53
N GLY A 230 7.30 18.64 18.33
CA GLY A 230 7.91 19.75 17.61
C GLY A 230 6.91 20.73 16.99
N VAL A 231 7.43 21.75 16.31
CA VAL A 231 6.64 22.73 15.53
C VAL A 231 5.94 22.04 14.35
N SER A 232 6.62 21.09 13.73
CA SER A 232 6.14 20.33 12.57
C SER A 232 6.69 18.90 12.57
N ALA A 233 6.17 18.06 11.66
CA ALA A 233 6.64 16.70 11.43
C ALA A 233 8.15 16.58 11.19
N ASP A 234 8.78 17.62 10.62
CA ASP A 234 10.23 17.65 10.36
C ASP A 234 11.09 17.60 11.63
N ASP A 235 10.53 17.87 12.80
CA ASP A 235 11.28 17.95 14.05
C ASP A 235 11.48 16.57 14.70
N VAL A 236 10.63 15.58 14.39
CA VAL A 236 10.72 14.22 14.92
C VAL A 236 10.81 13.26 13.75
N VAL A 237 11.97 12.62 13.61
CA VAL A 237 12.25 11.72 12.49
C VAL A 237 12.46 10.30 13.02
N VAL A 238 11.64 9.37 12.54
CA VAL A 238 11.85 7.92 12.68
C VAL A 238 12.53 7.44 11.40
N ASP A 239 13.74 6.92 11.52
CA ASP A 239 14.55 6.49 10.38
C ASP A 239 14.79 4.98 10.46
N ALA A 240 14.33 4.25 9.44
CA ALA A 240 14.48 2.80 9.33
C ALA A 240 15.68 2.36 8.47
N GLY A 241 16.49 3.30 7.98
CA GLY A 241 17.64 3.06 7.10
C GLY A 241 18.87 3.87 7.49
N ASP A 242 19.43 4.64 6.58
CA ASP A 242 20.57 5.53 6.87
C ASP A 242 20.14 6.98 7.15
N PRO A 243 20.31 7.47 8.38
CA PRO A 243 20.02 8.86 8.72
C PRO A 243 20.81 9.90 7.90
N SER A 244 21.98 9.52 7.37
CA SER A 244 22.84 10.42 6.60
C SER A 244 22.23 10.86 5.27
N SER A 245 21.29 10.08 4.72
CA SER A 245 20.60 10.37 3.47
C SER A 245 19.54 11.49 3.60
N GLY A 246 19.22 11.93 4.82
CA GLY A 246 18.21 12.98 5.02
C GLY A 246 16.83 12.53 4.55
N ASN A 247 16.05 13.40 3.91
CA ASN A 247 14.73 13.02 3.34
C ASN A 247 14.88 12.59 1.87
N SER A 248 15.91 11.81 1.57
CA SER A 248 16.32 11.43 0.21
C SER A 248 16.93 10.03 0.18
N GLY A 249 17.02 9.42 -1.00
CA GLY A 249 17.79 8.20 -1.19
C GLY A 249 19.32 8.43 -1.12
N PRO A 250 20.12 7.36 -0.99
CA PRO A 250 19.71 5.96 -0.89
C PRO A 250 19.15 5.62 0.50
N ARG A 251 18.11 4.78 0.54
CA ARG A 251 17.42 4.41 1.79
C ARG A 251 18.30 3.61 2.77
N ASN A 252 19.11 2.67 2.28
CA ASN A 252 19.96 1.78 3.10
C ASN A 252 19.22 1.17 4.31
N SER A 253 18.05 0.63 4.02
CA SER A 253 17.10 0.13 5.02
C SER A 253 17.67 -0.99 5.89
N VAL A 254 17.31 -0.97 7.18
CA VAL A 254 17.66 -1.98 8.18
C VAL A 254 16.43 -2.81 8.60
N LYS A 255 15.23 -2.24 8.44
CA LYS A 255 13.95 -2.87 8.76
C LYS A 255 12.95 -2.67 7.62
N ASP A 256 12.03 -3.62 7.47
CA ASP A 256 11.00 -3.62 6.42
C ASP A 256 9.93 -2.58 6.67
N VAL A 257 9.57 -2.39 7.93
CA VAL A 257 8.53 -1.44 8.31
C VAL A 257 9.07 -0.43 9.31
N GLY A 258 8.83 0.86 9.07
CA GLY A 258 9.16 1.93 10.02
C GLY A 258 8.27 1.86 11.25
N ILE A 259 6.96 2.04 11.07
CA ILE A 259 5.97 1.95 12.14
C ILE A 259 4.82 1.06 11.70
N ARG A 260 4.62 -0.06 12.39
CA ARG A 260 3.46 -0.94 12.22
C ARG A 260 2.45 -0.73 13.33
N ALA A 261 1.19 -0.47 12.99
CA ALA A 261 0.05 -0.47 13.89
C ALA A 261 -0.90 -1.60 13.50
N ASP A 262 -0.93 -2.67 14.29
CA ASP A 262 -1.61 -3.92 13.93
C ASP A 262 -2.70 -4.24 14.97
N ARG A 263 -3.94 -4.41 14.49
CA ARG A 263 -5.17 -4.55 15.30
C ARG A 263 -5.26 -3.46 16.38
N ALA A 264 -4.92 -2.23 16.01
CA ALA A 264 -4.75 -1.08 16.89
C ALA A 264 -5.96 -0.13 16.78
N ASP A 265 -7.11 -0.61 17.22
CA ASP A 265 -8.37 0.17 17.16
C ASP A 265 -8.24 1.52 17.89
N GLY A 266 -8.64 2.59 17.23
CA GLY A 266 -8.54 3.97 17.73
C GLY A 266 -7.13 4.58 17.70
N PHE A 267 -6.20 4.03 16.91
CA PHE A 267 -4.82 4.50 16.85
C PHE A 267 -4.69 5.92 16.27
N VAL A 268 -3.76 6.70 16.83
CA VAL A 268 -3.42 8.04 16.34
C VAL A 268 -1.91 8.14 16.14
N LEU A 269 -1.48 8.57 14.95
CA LEU A 269 -0.09 8.94 14.66
C LEU A 269 -0.03 10.37 14.13
N ARG A 270 0.77 11.24 14.78
CA ARG A 270 0.84 12.65 14.38
C ARG A 270 2.20 13.32 14.51
N ASN A 271 2.42 14.35 13.69
CA ASN A 271 3.51 15.31 13.83
C ASN A 271 4.91 14.67 13.85
N MET A 272 5.17 13.76 12.91
CA MET A 272 6.49 13.14 12.73
C MET A 272 6.73 12.74 11.28
N THR A 273 8.00 12.61 10.93
CA THR A 273 8.48 12.00 9.69
C THR A 273 8.86 10.56 9.96
N VAL A 274 8.48 9.65 9.05
CA VAL A 274 8.98 8.27 9.01
C VAL A 274 9.62 8.05 7.65
N ARG A 275 10.79 7.41 7.58
CA ARG A 275 11.51 7.28 6.31
C ARG A 275 12.40 6.05 6.23
N HIS A 276 12.74 5.71 4.98
CA HIS A 276 13.76 4.73 4.62
C HIS A 276 13.47 3.27 5.03
N ALA A 277 12.20 2.91 5.24
CA ALA A 277 11.85 1.50 5.43
C ALA A 277 12.09 0.70 4.13
N ASN A 278 12.46 -0.58 4.27
CA ASN A 278 12.69 -1.44 3.09
C ASN A 278 11.40 -1.71 2.32
N GLU A 279 10.25 -1.70 3.00
CA GLU A 279 8.93 -1.84 2.38
C GLU A 279 8.05 -0.63 2.71
N HIS A 280 7.68 -0.41 3.98
CA HIS A 280 6.64 0.56 4.34
C HIS A 280 7.06 1.49 5.47
N ASP A 281 6.98 2.80 5.25
CA ASP A 281 7.31 3.73 6.34
C ASP A 281 6.26 3.64 7.46
N ILE A 282 4.97 3.72 7.12
CA ILE A 282 3.84 3.54 8.06
C ILE A 282 2.92 2.43 7.56
N TYR A 283 2.60 1.46 8.42
CA TYR A 283 1.69 0.36 8.10
C TYR A 283 0.59 0.20 9.16
N VAL A 284 -0.68 0.45 8.81
CA VAL A 284 -1.85 0.14 9.66
C VAL A 284 -2.57 -1.10 9.09
N LEU A 285 -2.87 -2.07 9.96
CA LEU A 285 -3.48 -3.34 9.54
C LEU A 285 -4.59 -3.79 10.51
N GLU A 286 -5.71 -4.25 9.95
CA GLU A 286 -6.85 -4.83 10.67
C GLU A 286 -7.37 -3.95 11.81
N SER A 287 -7.44 -2.63 11.62
CA SER A 287 -7.86 -1.69 12.67
C SER A 287 -9.19 -0.97 12.34
N ASN A 288 -10.01 -0.79 13.37
CA ASN A 288 -11.20 0.04 13.32
C ASN A 288 -10.91 1.37 14.02
N GLY A 289 -10.98 2.46 13.26
CA GLY A 289 -10.69 3.80 13.73
C GLY A 289 -9.19 4.05 13.75
N TYR A 290 -8.70 4.89 12.84
CA TYR A 290 -7.36 5.43 12.94
C TYR A 290 -7.30 6.88 12.46
N LEU A 291 -6.31 7.64 12.95
CA LEU A 291 -5.98 8.97 12.44
C LEU A 291 -4.47 9.09 12.22
N LEU A 292 -4.07 9.24 10.96
CA LEU A 292 -2.73 9.67 10.57
C LEU A 292 -2.81 11.15 10.17
N ASP A 293 -2.18 12.04 10.94
CA ASP A 293 -2.33 13.49 10.71
C ASP A 293 -1.03 14.28 10.90
N SER A 294 -0.75 15.19 9.96
CA SER A 294 0.43 16.06 10.02
C SER A 294 1.72 15.24 10.07
N PHE A 295 1.89 14.30 9.13
CA PHE A 295 3.04 13.40 9.06
C PHE A 295 3.71 13.48 7.69
N LYS A 296 4.95 12.98 7.60
CA LYS A 296 5.65 12.87 6.32
C LYS A 296 6.27 11.48 6.14
N THR A 297 6.28 10.98 4.91
CA THR A 297 6.94 9.72 4.54
C THR A 297 7.90 9.92 3.37
N PHE A 298 9.08 9.32 3.46
CA PHE A 298 10.17 9.59 2.51
C PHE A 298 10.95 8.32 2.15
N TYR A 299 10.98 8.03 0.86
CA TYR A 299 11.86 7.02 0.26
C TYR A 299 11.73 5.62 0.88
N ALA A 300 10.49 5.19 1.12
CA ALA A 300 10.21 3.78 1.39
C ALA A 300 10.46 2.94 0.13
N GLY A 301 10.88 1.69 0.31
CA GLY A 301 11.10 0.78 -0.82
C GLY A 301 9.80 0.42 -1.57
N GLU A 302 8.64 0.43 -0.90
CA GLU A 302 7.33 0.23 -1.52
C GLU A 302 6.40 1.42 -1.23
N TYR A 303 5.83 1.47 -0.03
CA TYR A 303 4.75 2.41 0.30
C TYR A 303 5.19 3.42 1.35
N GLY A 304 4.93 4.70 1.12
CA GLY A 304 5.04 5.68 2.20
C GLY A 304 4.05 5.34 3.33
N VAL A 305 2.79 5.14 2.97
CA VAL A 305 1.77 4.63 3.89
C VAL A 305 1.07 3.43 3.29
N LEU A 306 1.03 2.33 4.03
CA LEU A 306 0.16 1.18 3.80
C LEU A 306 -0.93 1.15 4.87
N THR A 307 -2.18 1.14 4.44
CA THR A 307 -3.32 0.78 5.29
C THR A 307 -4.05 -0.37 4.61
N PHE A 308 -4.39 -1.42 5.35
CA PHE A 308 -4.96 -2.63 4.76
C PHE A 308 -6.09 -3.20 5.61
N VAL A 309 -7.24 -3.47 4.98
CA VAL A 309 -8.48 -3.97 5.62
C VAL A 309 -9.00 -3.12 6.79
N GLU A 310 -8.92 -1.81 6.63
CA GLU A 310 -9.32 -0.84 7.65
C GLU A 310 -10.79 -0.40 7.55
N ASP A 311 -11.29 0.14 8.66
CA ASP A 311 -12.57 0.87 8.73
C ASP A 311 -12.45 2.12 9.62
N HIS A 312 -13.23 3.17 9.36
CA HIS A 312 -13.18 4.48 10.03
C HIS A 312 -11.78 5.13 10.05
N GLY A 313 -11.08 5.09 8.92
CA GLY A 313 -9.73 5.64 8.77
C GLY A 313 -9.68 7.07 8.25
N VAL A 314 -8.76 7.89 8.76
CA VAL A 314 -8.43 9.21 8.17
C VAL A 314 -6.91 9.37 8.01
N ILE A 315 -6.50 9.73 6.79
CA ILE A 315 -5.14 10.17 6.46
C ILE A 315 -5.21 11.63 6.02
N GLN A 316 -4.51 12.54 6.72
CA GLN A 316 -4.60 13.96 6.40
C GLN A 316 -3.36 14.80 6.69
N ASN A 317 -3.29 15.98 6.05
CA ASN A 317 -2.25 16.98 6.25
C ASN A 317 -0.85 16.39 6.06
N CYS A 318 -0.65 15.60 5.00
CA CYS A 318 0.53 14.75 4.86
C CYS A 318 1.38 15.08 3.63
N GLU A 319 2.64 14.66 3.67
CA GLU A 319 3.55 14.66 2.53
C GLU A 319 4.12 13.26 2.34
N ALA A 320 4.06 12.70 1.14
CA ALA A 320 4.61 11.38 0.83
C ALA A 320 5.42 11.45 -0.47
N ALA A 321 6.73 11.17 -0.41
CA ALA A 321 7.60 11.29 -1.57
C ALA A 321 8.74 10.28 -1.65
N GLY A 322 9.20 10.00 -2.87
CA GLY A 322 10.36 9.14 -3.12
C GLY A 322 10.08 7.64 -3.07
N ASN A 323 8.82 7.21 -3.00
CA ASN A 323 8.45 5.82 -2.72
C ASN A 323 8.46 4.94 -3.98
N GLY A 324 8.97 3.71 -3.84
CA GLY A 324 9.19 2.78 -4.95
C GLY A 324 7.91 2.23 -5.60
N ASP A 325 6.80 2.17 -4.87
CA ASP A 325 5.46 1.92 -5.41
C ASP A 325 4.57 3.15 -5.26
N SER A 326 4.11 3.47 -4.05
CA SER A 326 3.20 4.60 -3.88
C SER A 326 3.36 5.40 -2.60
N GLY A 327 3.01 6.69 -2.66
CA GLY A 327 3.02 7.55 -1.47
C GLY A 327 1.96 7.15 -0.45
N LEU A 328 0.73 6.88 -0.91
CA LEU A 328 -0.43 6.58 -0.06
C LEU A 328 -1.16 5.33 -0.58
N TYR A 329 -1.38 4.34 0.28
CA TYR A 329 -2.07 3.10 -0.08
C TYR A 329 -3.18 2.71 0.91
N PRO A 330 -4.47 2.87 0.56
CA PRO A 330 -5.60 2.31 1.30
C PRO A 330 -6.14 1.03 0.63
N GLY A 331 -5.45 -0.09 0.82
CA GLY A 331 -5.82 -1.37 0.22
C GLY A 331 -6.95 -2.06 0.96
N SER A 332 -7.82 -2.75 0.21
CA SER A 332 -8.87 -3.61 0.75
C SER A 332 -9.72 -2.97 1.84
N GLY A 333 -9.96 -1.65 1.81
CA GLY A 333 -10.79 -0.96 2.80
C GLY A 333 -12.20 -1.56 2.92
N ALA A 334 -12.83 -1.45 4.09
CA ALA A 334 -14.14 -2.04 4.35
C ALA A 334 -15.19 -1.62 3.31
N LYS A 335 -15.85 -2.60 2.69
CA LYS A 335 -16.87 -2.41 1.64
C LYS A 335 -18.18 -1.89 2.25
N THR A 336 -18.18 -0.62 2.63
CA THR A 336 -19.24 0.07 3.41
C THR A 336 -20.18 0.93 2.56
N GLY A 337 -19.93 1.02 1.26
CA GLY A 337 -20.65 1.85 0.30
C GLY A 337 -21.37 1.07 -0.80
N ALA A 338 -20.96 1.29 -2.05
CA ALA A 338 -21.46 0.53 -3.20
C ALA A 338 -21.20 -0.97 -3.00
N GLY A 339 -22.18 -1.80 -3.37
CA GLY A 339 -22.19 -3.26 -3.22
C GLY A 339 -21.79 -3.82 -1.85
N ARG A 340 -22.02 -3.06 -0.77
CA ARG A 340 -21.88 -3.52 0.62
C ARG A 340 -22.89 -4.63 0.96
N ASP A 341 -22.54 -5.48 1.93
CA ASP A 341 -23.53 -6.33 2.59
C ASP A 341 -24.34 -5.49 3.59
N GLU A 342 -25.61 -5.21 3.27
CA GLU A 342 -26.48 -4.39 4.12
C GLU A 342 -26.80 -5.02 5.48
N ARG A 343 -26.54 -6.32 5.66
CA ARG A 343 -26.66 -6.99 6.98
C ARG A 343 -25.52 -6.62 7.91
N VAL A 344 -24.33 -6.35 7.35
CA VAL A 344 -23.13 -5.95 8.09
C VAL A 344 -23.00 -4.43 8.15
N TYR A 345 -23.29 -3.75 7.04
CA TYR A 345 -23.21 -2.30 6.88
C TYR A 345 -24.58 -1.73 6.44
N PRO A 346 -25.54 -1.57 7.37
CA PRO A 346 -26.90 -1.16 7.01
C PRO A 346 -26.97 0.25 6.42
N THR A 347 -26.04 1.13 6.80
CA THR A 347 -25.95 2.51 6.29
C THR A 347 -24.72 2.66 5.41
N ALA A 348 -24.92 3.15 4.18
CA ALA A 348 -23.82 3.46 3.28
C ALA A 348 -22.97 4.61 3.82
N ARG A 349 -21.65 4.45 3.80
CA ARG A 349 -20.67 5.48 4.15
C ARG A 349 -19.34 5.20 3.47
N TYR A 350 -18.39 6.12 3.62
CA TYR A 350 -16.99 5.86 3.31
C TYR A 350 -16.32 5.16 4.50
N SER A 351 -15.50 4.16 4.20
CA SER A 351 -14.68 3.45 5.20
C SER A 351 -13.46 4.26 5.57
N GLN A 352 -12.90 4.97 4.60
CA GLN A 352 -11.66 5.73 4.74
C GLN A 352 -11.77 7.09 4.05
N GLU A 353 -11.05 8.09 4.58
CA GLU A 353 -10.96 9.44 4.02
C GLU A 353 -9.47 9.86 3.92
N ILE A 354 -9.09 10.36 2.74
CA ILE A 354 -7.74 10.89 2.48
C ILE A 354 -7.86 12.31 1.98
N ARG A 355 -7.28 13.27 2.72
CA ARG A 355 -7.41 14.68 2.40
C ARG A 355 -6.24 15.57 2.77
N TYR A 356 -6.08 16.65 2.02
CA TYR A 356 -5.04 17.64 2.27
C TYR A 356 -3.63 17.04 2.31
N CYS A 357 -3.33 16.12 1.40
CA CYS A 357 -1.99 15.55 1.24
C CYS A 357 -1.33 15.99 -0.06
N ASP A 358 0.00 16.04 -0.03
CA ASP A 358 0.87 16.18 -1.20
C ASP A 358 1.60 14.84 -1.40
N SER A 359 1.21 14.08 -2.41
CA SER A 359 1.88 12.83 -2.77
C SER A 359 2.61 13.01 -4.10
N HIS A 360 3.93 13.04 -4.06
CA HIS A 360 4.75 13.46 -5.19
C HIS A 360 6.07 12.75 -5.30
N HIS A 361 6.69 12.76 -6.48
CA HIS A 361 8.00 12.15 -6.68
C HIS A 361 8.04 10.66 -6.33
N ASN A 362 6.95 9.93 -6.61
CA ASN A 362 6.84 8.49 -6.40
C ASN A 362 6.67 7.77 -7.75
N THR A 363 6.78 6.44 -7.76
CA THR A 363 6.26 5.65 -8.88
C THR A 363 4.77 5.92 -9.07
N SER A 364 3.97 5.85 -7.99
CA SER A 364 2.56 6.23 -7.98
C SER A 364 2.22 7.19 -6.82
N GLY A 365 1.35 8.17 -7.03
CA GLY A 365 0.92 9.06 -5.95
C GLY A 365 -0.03 8.38 -4.95
N TYR A 366 -0.94 7.55 -5.45
CA TYR A 366 -1.91 6.78 -4.68
C TYR A 366 -2.04 5.38 -5.27
N SER A 367 -2.19 4.36 -4.44
CA SER A 367 -2.53 3.01 -4.88
C SER A 367 -3.55 2.34 -3.96
N GLY A 368 -4.69 1.90 -4.49
CA GLY A 368 -5.79 1.34 -3.68
C GLY A 368 -6.35 0.06 -4.27
N THR A 369 -5.56 -1.02 -4.24
CA THR A 369 -6.00 -2.34 -4.71
C THR A 369 -7.14 -2.88 -3.84
N ASP A 370 -8.27 -3.25 -4.45
CA ASP A 370 -9.52 -3.70 -3.79
C ASP A 370 -10.06 -2.76 -2.69
N GLY A 371 -9.53 -1.54 -2.61
CA GLY A 371 -9.95 -0.52 -1.65
C GLY A 371 -11.31 0.06 -2.01
N SER A 372 -12.35 -0.28 -1.24
CA SER A 372 -13.72 0.16 -1.50
C SER A 372 -14.18 1.28 -0.59
N ALA A 373 -15.05 2.15 -1.11
CA ALA A 373 -15.67 3.25 -0.38
C ALA A 373 -14.66 4.20 0.28
N THR A 374 -13.63 4.61 -0.45
CA THR A 374 -12.65 5.61 -0.01
C THR A 374 -13.05 7.00 -0.53
N TRP A 375 -13.03 8.00 0.35
CA TRP A 375 -13.21 9.41 -0.04
C TRP A 375 -11.85 10.10 -0.17
N VAL A 376 -11.45 10.42 -1.39
CA VAL A 376 -10.16 11.05 -1.71
C VAL A 376 -10.41 12.47 -2.18
N HIS A 377 -10.04 13.48 -1.39
CA HIS A 377 -10.33 14.87 -1.76
C HIS A 377 -9.34 15.93 -1.28
N HIS A 378 -9.23 17.02 -2.05
CA HIS A 378 -8.37 18.17 -1.72
C HIS A 378 -6.88 17.80 -1.55
N ASN A 379 -6.43 16.79 -2.29
CA ASN A 379 -5.04 16.36 -2.37
C ASN A 379 -4.37 16.91 -3.64
N ASN A 380 -3.05 16.94 -3.61
CA ASN A 380 -2.21 17.19 -4.78
C ASN A 380 -1.43 15.91 -5.10
N PHE A 381 -1.57 15.42 -6.32
CA PHE A 381 -0.81 14.28 -6.85
C PHE A 381 0.01 14.77 -8.04
N TYR A 382 1.31 14.94 -7.85
CA TYR A 382 2.17 15.57 -8.86
C TYR A 382 3.58 15.03 -8.88
N ASP A 383 4.31 15.23 -9.98
CA ASP A 383 5.68 14.73 -10.13
C ASP A 383 5.82 13.22 -9.85
N ASN A 384 4.75 12.44 -10.01
CA ASN A 384 4.82 10.97 -9.97
C ASN A 384 4.97 10.41 -11.39
N ALA A 385 5.21 9.12 -11.56
CA ALA A 385 4.99 8.48 -12.87
C ALA A 385 3.49 8.34 -13.17
N LEU A 386 2.72 7.92 -12.17
CA LEU A 386 1.26 7.82 -12.19
C LEU A 386 0.68 8.54 -10.98
N GLY A 387 -0.22 9.51 -11.16
CA GLY A 387 -0.78 10.26 -10.02
C GLY A 387 -1.66 9.41 -9.09
N PHE A 388 -2.49 8.52 -9.65
CA PHE A 388 -3.43 7.68 -8.90
C PHE A 388 -3.68 6.35 -9.58
N THR A 389 -3.67 5.28 -8.80
CA THR A 389 -4.10 3.94 -9.21
C THR A 389 -5.10 3.35 -8.24
N THR A 390 -6.18 2.80 -8.75
CA THR A 390 -6.93 1.75 -8.06
C THR A 390 -7.11 0.60 -9.02
N ASP A 391 -7.03 -0.62 -8.49
CA ASP A 391 -7.10 -1.83 -9.28
C ASP A 391 -7.72 -3.00 -8.51
N VAL A 392 -7.92 -4.10 -9.22
CA VAL A 392 -8.41 -5.37 -8.70
C VAL A 392 -7.38 -6.49 -8.89
N PHE A 393 -6.09 -6.15 -9.03
CA PHE A 393 -5.01 -7.11 -9.29
C PHE A 393 -4.61 -7.80 -7.99
N THR A 394 -5.43 -8.73 -7.50
CA THR A 394 -5.26 -9.30 -6.18
C THR A 394 -4.60 -10.67 -6.17
N ALA A 395 -3.80 -10.89 -5.13
CA ALA A 395 -3.35 -12.21 -4.73
C ALA A 395 -4.41 -12.92 -3.90
N ALA A 396 -4.28 -14.23 -3.75
CA ALA A 396 -5.20 -14.96 -2.90
C ALA A 396 -5.16 -14.48 -1.45
N GLY A 397 -6.32 -14.02 -0.95
CA GLY A 397 -6.49 -13.64 0.45
C GLY A 397 -6.73 -12.16 0.70
N HIS A 398 -6.72 -11.30 -0.33
CA HIS A 398 -7.11 -9.89 -0.22
C HIS A 398 -8.63 -9.77 -0.40
N PRO A 399 -9.36 -9.28 0.62
CA PRO A 399 -10.80 -9.13 0.50
C PRO A 399 -11.16 -7.83 -0.24
N GLY A 400 -12.32 -7.79 -0.88
CA GLY A 400 -12.87 -6.52 -1.39
C GLY A 400 -13.23 -6.52 -2.86
N PHE A 401 -12.85 -7.54 -3.63
CA PHE A 401 -13.20 -7.65 -5.03
C PHE A 401 -14.72 -7.57 -5.31
N PRO A 402 -15.13 -6.97 -6.44
CA PRO A 402 -14.35 -5.97 -7.16
C PRO A 402 -14.21 -4.71 -6.30
N GLN A 403 -13.10 -3.99 -6.46
CA GLN A 403 -12.95 -2.62 -5.95
C GLN A 403 -14.15 -1.78 -6.37
N GLN A 404 -14.77 -1.04 -5.44
CA GLN A 404 -15.92 -0.21 -5.82
C GLN A 404 -16.25 0.97 -4.88
N GLY A 405 -16.88 1.98 -5.46
CA GLY A 405 -17.59 3.03 -4.72
C GLY A 405 -16.73 4.15 -4.15
N ASP A 406 -15.52 4.37 -4.68
CA ASP A 406 -14.70 5.50 -4.27
C ASP A 406 -15.28 6.83 -4.76
N LEU A 407 -15.10 7.87 -3.96
CA LEU A 407 -15.36 9.25 -4.35
C LEU A 407 -14.03 9.99 -4.43
N VAL A 408 -13.62 10.33 -5.64
CA VAL A 408 -12.40 11.11 -5.91
C VAL A 408 -12.82 12.50 -6.36
N GLU A 409 -12.67 13.50 -5.50
CA GLU A 409 -13.13 14.86 -5.81
C GLU A 409 -12.27 16.01 -5.33
N ASN A 410 -12.28 17.11 -6.08
CA ASN A 410 -11.56 18.35 -5.72
C ASN A 410 -10.04 18.14 -5.49
N ASN A 411 -9.45 17.15 -6.15
CA ASN A 411 -8.00 16.93 -6.16
C ASN A 411 -7.35 17.65 -7.36
N ASP A 412 -6.03 17.86 -7.28
CA ASP A 412 -5.20 18.34 -8.38
C ASP A 412 -4.21 17.25 -8.80
N PHE A 413 -4.39 16.69 -9.99
CA PHE A 413 -3.53 15.70 -10.62
C PHE A 413 -2.70 16.40 -11.69
N PHE A 414 -1.43 16.68 -11.41
CA PHE A 414 -0.64 17.49 -12.32
C PHE A 414 0.81 17.13 -12.49
N SER A 415 1.34 17.34 -13.69
CA SER A 415 2.77 17.15 -13.97
C SER A 415 3.28 15.77 -13.51
N ASN A 416 2.45 14.73 -13.56
CA ASN A 416 2.86 13.35 -13.23
C ASN A 416 3.68 12.77 -14.38
N ASN A 417 4.83 13.40 -14.66
CA ASN A 417 5.74 13.11 -15.77
C ASN A 417 7.11 12.63 -15.30
N PHE A 418 7.30 12.47 -13.98
CA PHE A 418 8.50 11.90 -13.42
C PHE A 418 8.67 10.48 -13.94
N ASN A 419 9.88 10.16 -14.39
CA ASN A 419 10.17 8.86 -14.96
C ASN A 419 11.18 8.11 -14.07
N PRO A 420 10.70 7.25 -13.15
CA PRO A 420 11.57 6.51 -12.25
C PRO A 420 12.34 5.39 -12.96
N TYR A 421 12.04 5.11 -14.24
CA TYR A 421 12.70 4.08 -15.04
C TYR A 421 13.96 4.60 -15.75
N LEU A 422 14.31 5.87 -15.58
CA LEU A 422 15.57 6.42 -16.06
C LEU A 422 16.71 5.99 -15.13
N ALA A 423 17.90 5.77 -15.71
CA ALA A 423 19.07 5.26 -14.98
C ALA A 423 19.58 6.21 -13.87
N ASP A 424 19.24 7.50 -13.95
CA ASP A 424 19.60 8.53 -12.98
C ASP A 424 18.45 8.90 -12.02
N SER A 425 17.37 8.10 -12.00
CA SER A 425 16.31 8.23 -11.01
C SER A 425 16.84 7.94 -9.60
N ASP A 426 16.46 8.76 -8.64
CA ASP A 426 16.69 8.55 -7.21
C ASP A 426 15.58 7.72 -6.53
N VAL A 427 14.49 7.49 -7.25
CA VAL A 427 13.41 6.56 -6.87
C VAL A 427 13.63 5.22 -7.57
N VAL A 428 13.54 4.14 -6.81
CA VAL A 428 13.68 2.77 -7.30
C VAL A 428 12.29 2.19 -7.54
N PRO A 429 11.80 2.11 -8.79
CA PRO A 429 10.43 1.69 -9.04
C PRO A 429 10.26 0.17 -8.88
N THR A 430 9.26 -0.25 -8.12
CA THR A 430 8.98 -1.68 -7.85
C THR A 430 7.81 -2.23 -8.68
N VAL A 431 7.09 -1.34 -9.38
CA VAL A 431 5.93 -1.66 -10.24
C VAL A 431 5.98 -0.96 -11.61
N PRO A 432 5.44 -1.59 -12.67
CA PRO A 432 5.29 -0.95 -13.97
C PRO A 432 4.03 -0.06 -14.06
N VAL A 433 4.17 1.24 -14.32
CA VAL A 433 3.06 2.18 -14.46
C VAL A 433 3.23 3.12 -15.66
N PRO A 434 2.14 3.66 -16.23
CA PRO A 434 2.20 4.56 -17.38
C PRO A 434 2.69 5.96 -17.00
N VAL A 435 4.00 6.22 -17.13
CA VAL A 435 4.62 7.55 -16.94
C VAL A 435 3.85 8.62 -17.70
N GLY A 436 3.53 9.74 -17.06
CA GLY A 436 2.82 10.86 -17.71
C GLY A 436 1.32 10.85 -17.47
N THR A 437 0.82 10.09 -16.50
CA THR A 437 -0.63 9.83 -16.34
C THR A 437 -1.15 10.39 -15.02
N GLY A 438 -2.24 11.14 -15.07
CA GLY A 438 -2.89 11.69 -13.88
C GLY A 438 -3.55 10.62 -13.02
N MET A 439 -4.33 9.72 -13.63
CA MET A 439 -4.92 8.58 -12.91
C MET A 439 -5.28 7.39 -13.82
N TRP A 440 -5.44 6.22 -13.22
CA TRP A 440 -6.27 5.16 -13.78
C TRP A 440 -7.24 4.54 -12.77
N ILE A 441 -8.26 3.86 -13.30
CA ILE A 441 -9.12 2.91 -12.59
C ILE A 441 -9.09 1.61 -13.39
N ALA A 442 -8.57 0.54 -12.78
CA ALA A 442 -8.38 -0.76 -13.41
C ALA A 442 -9.35 -1.80 -12.82
N GLY A 443 -10.52 -1.94 -13.44
CA GLY A 443 -11.55 -2.89 -13.03
C GLY A 443 -12.46 -2.43 -11.88
N GLY A 444 -12.27 -1.21 -11.38
CA GLY A 444 -13.13 -0.65 -10.34
C GLY A 444 -14.56 -0.35 -10.80
N ASP A 445 -15.51 -0.45 -9.88
CA ASP A 445 -16.95 -0.26 -10.10
C ASP A 445 -17.52 0.93 -9.32
N ASP A 446 -18.59 1.54 -9.83
CA ASP A 446 -19.36 2.59 -9.11
C ASP A 446 -18.52 3.78 -8.58
N ASN A 447 -17.31 4.00 -9.11
CA ASN A 447 -16.46 5.09 -8.67
C ASN A 447 -16.94 6.42 -9.25
N VAL A 448 -16.83 7.49 -8.46
CA VAL A 448 -17.18 8.85 -8.88
C VAL A 448 -15.93 9.72 -8.85
N VAL A 449 -15.49 10.13 -10.03
CA VAL A 449 -14.38 11.07 -10.24
C VAL A 449 -14.95 12.41 -10.65
N ARG A 450 -15.00 13.38 -9.73
CA ARG A 450 -15.64 14.67 -10.01
C ARG A 450 -14.93 15.90 -9.52
N ASN A 451 -15.09 17.02 -10.23
CA ASN A 451 -14.57 18.32 -9.83
C ASN A 451 -13.05 18.34 -9.57
N ASN A 452 -12.29 17.41 -10.14
CA ASN A 452 -10.84 17.40 -10.06
C ASN A 452 -10.23 18.26 -11.15
N LYS A 453 -8.96 18.62 -10.98
CA LYS A 453 -8.14 19.25 -12.01
C LYS A 453 -7.12 18.23 -12.52
N PHE A 454 -7.10 17.97 -13.81
CA PHE A 454 -6.09 17.16 -14.48
C PHE A 454 -5.32 18.07 -15.42
N ARG A 455 -4.05 18.34 -15.10
CA ARG A 455 -3.28 19.31 -15.87
C ARG A 455 -1.83 18.91 -16.10
N ASP A 456 -1.30 19.18 -17.29
CA ASP A 456 0.12 18.92 -17.62
C ASP A 456 0.55 17.44 -17.43
N ASN A 457 -0.36 16.47 -17.56
CA ASN A 457 0.01 15.04 -17.60
C ASN A 457 0.26 14.64 -19.06
N TRP A 458 1.53 14.47 -19.44
CA TRP A 458 1.94 14.43 -20.85
C TRP A 458 1.47 13.20 -21.62
N ARG A 459 1.10 12.12 -20.92
CA ARG A 459 0.46 10.94 -21.52
C ARG A 459 -1.05 11.08 -21.47
N ARG A 460 -1.62 11.08 -20.26
CA ARG A 460 -3.07 10.95 -20.05
C ARG A 460 -3.57 11.72 -18.82
N GLY A 461 -4.77 12.29 -18.92
CA GLY A 461 -5.52 12.76 -17.77
C GLY A 461 -6.01 11.59 -16.92
N ALA A 462 -7.00 10.85 -17.42
CA ALA A 462 -7.57 9.70 -16.74
C ALA A 462 -7.75 8.48 -17.66
N MET A 463 -7.47 7.29 -17.12
CA MET A 463 -7.71 6.00 -17.76
C MET A 463 -8.80 5.22 -17.02
N LEU A 464 -9.66 4.52 -17.78
CA LEU A 464 -10.56 3.49 -17.27
C LEU A 464 -10.36 2.22 -18.10
N PHE A 465 -10.28 1.06 -17.46
CA PHE A 465 -10.28 -0.21 -18.17
C PHE A 465 -10.81 -1.37 -17.34
N ALA A 466 -11.27 -2.41 -18.03
CA ALA A 466 -11.72 -3.65 -17.43
C ALA A 466 -10.55 -4.54 -17.02
N VAL A 467 -10.81 -5.35 -16.00
CA VAL A 467 -9.99 -6.50 -15.63
C VAL A 467 -10.94 -7.70 -15.56
N PRO A 468 -11.12 -8.46 -16.66
CA PRO A 468 -12.13 -9.51 -16.72
C PRO A 468 -12.04 -10.55 -15.59
N ASP A 469 -13.18 -10.98 -15.04
CA ASP A 469 -13.28 -11.98 -13.97
C ASP A 469 -12.56 -13.28 -14.28
N ALA A 470 -12.66 -13.75 -15.53
CA ALA A 470 -11.95 -14.92 -16.04
C ALA A 470 -10.44 -14.85 -15.78
N PHE A 471 -9.91 -13.66 -15.61
CA PHE A 471 -8.50 -13.43 -15.35
C PHE A 471 -8.18 -13.21 -13.86
N VAL A 472 -9.17 -12.86 -13.04
CA VAL A 472 -8.98 -12.69 -11.60
C VAL A 472 -9.23 -14.01 -10.86
N CYS A 473 -10.33 -14.71 -11.16
CA CYS A 473 -10.74 -15.91 -10.41
C CYS A 473 -10.62 -17.26 -11.15
N ALA A 474 -10.34 -17.33 -12.46
CA ALA A 474 -10.18 -18.56 -13.25
C ALA A 474 -11.14 -19.72 -12.84
N ASP A 475 -10.74 -20.99 -12.92
CA ASP A 475 -11.62 -22.18 -12.87
C ASP A 475 -12.43 -22.38 -11.57
N GLN A 476 -12.36 -21.48 -10.57
CA GLN A 476 -13.06 -21.63 -9.29
C GLN A 476 -13.60 -20.29 -8.72
N PRO A 477 -14.80 -20.26 -8.11
CA PRO A 477 -15.51 -19.02 -7.80
C PRO A 477 -14.99 -18.27 -6.55
N MET A 478 -14.52 -17.03 -6.70
CA MET A 478 -14.28 -16.10 -5.58
C MET A 478 -15.60 -15.43 -5.15
N THR A 479 -15.77 -15.00 -3.89
CA THR A 479 -17.00 -14.29 -3.48
C THR A 479 -17.09 -12.99 -4.27
N GLY A 480 -18.07 -12.89 -5.16
CA GLY A 480 -18.26 -11.73 -6.04
C GLY A 480 -17.57 -11.81 -7.40
N CYS A 481 -16.69 -12.79 -7.66
CA CYS A 481 -16.08 -13.04 -8.97
C CYS A 481 -16.62 -14.35 -9.58
N ASP A 482 -17.06 -14.29 -10.83
CA ASP A 482 -17.50 -15.47 -11.57
C ASP A 482 -16.77 -15.47 -12.91
N PRO A 483 -15.97 -16.50 -13.25
CA PRO A 483 -15.15 -16.51 -14.46
C PRO A 483 -15.98 -16.46 -15.75
N LEU A 484 -17.29 -16.69 -15.67
CA LEU A 484 -18.24 -16.56 -16.78
C LEU A 484 -18.93 -15.19 -16.83
N LYS A 485 -18.68 -14.31 -15.86
CA LYS A 485 -19.19 -12.96 -15.80
C LYS A 485 -18.11 -11.93 -16.14
N LEU A 486 -18.58 -10.71 -16.31
CA LEU A 486 -17.78 -9.51 -16.31
C LEU A 486 -18.38 -8.63 -15.20
N SER A 487 -17.67 -8.52 -14.08
CA SER A 487 -18.10 -7.81 -12.87
C SER A 487 -17.28 -6.55 -12.60
N THR A 488 -16.40 -6.17 -13.52
CA THR A 488 -15.44 -5.07 -13.35
C THR A 488 -15.61 -3.96 -14.39
N SER A 489 -15.25 -2.72 -14.02
CA SER A 489 -15.34 -1.53 -14.86
C SER A 489 -16.78 -1.21 -15.27
N HIS A 490 -17.68 -1.13 -14.29
CA HIS A 490 -19.07 -0.73 -14.47
C HIS A 490 -19.44 0.51 -13.67
N ARG A 491 -20.41 1.27 -14.20
CA ARG A 491 -21.10 2.37 -13.48
C ARG A 491 -20.18 3.49 -12.96
N ASN A 492 -18.96 3.60 -13.49
CA ASN A 492 -18.04 4.67 -13.12
C ASN A 492 -18.50 6.01 -13.72
N GLN A 493 -18.32 7.09 -12.98
CA GLN A 493 -18.73 8.43 -13.42
C GLN A 493 -17.56 9.40 -13.38
N PHE A 494 -17.29 10.06 -14.51
CA PHE A 494 -16.31 11.13 -14.62
C PHE A 494 -17.03 12.42 -14.98
N HIS A 495 -17.15 13.37 -14.05
CA HIS A 495 -17.88 14.59 -14.33
C HIS A 495 -17.41 15.86 -13.64
N GLY A 496 -17.60 17.02 -14.29
CA GLY A 496 -17.18 18.30 -13.72
C GLY A 496 -15.66 18.47 -13.60
N ASN A 497 -14.87 17.55 -14.16
CA ASN A 497 -13.42 17.63 -14.12
C ASN A 497 -12.90 18.68 -15.11
N GLN A 498 -11.83 19.37 -14.72
CA GLN A 498 -11.13 20.32 -15.57
C GLN A 498 -9.92 19.62 -16.18
N MET A 499 -9.91 19.46 -17.50
CA MET A 499 -8.84 18.77 -18.22
C MET A 499 -8.06 19.81 -19.04
N THR A 500 -6.78 20.04 -18.73
CA THR A 500 -6.00 21.11 -19.39
C THR A 500 -4.54 20.72 -19.63
N GLY A 501 -4.10 20.69 -20.89
CA GLY A 501 -2.69 20.44 -21.21
C GLY A 501 -2.23 19.00 -21.00
N ASN A 502 -3.16 18.05 -20.87
CA ASN A 502 -2.84 16.62 -20.90
C ASN A 502 -2.56 16.17 -22.34
N GLY A 503 -1.82 15.07 -22.52
CA GLY A 503 -1.61 14.45 -23.84
C GLY A 503 -2.93 13.94 -24.45
N LEU A 504 -3.71 13.21 -23.65
CA LEU A 504 -5.07 12.77 -23.93
C LEU A 504 -5.89 12.88 -22.65
N ASP A 505 -7.05 13.52 -22.66
CA ASP A 505 -7.78 13.77 -21.42
C ASP A 505 -8.41 12.50 -20.85
N PHE A 506 -9.10 11.72 -21.68
CA PHE A 506 -9.70 10.45 -21.26
C PHE A 506 -9.31 9.30 -22.19
N TRP A 507 -8.96 8.18 -21.57
CA TRP A 507 -8.67 6.94 -22.24
C TRP A 507 -9.54 5.83 -21.64
N TRP A 508 -10.24 5.08 -22.48
CA TRP A 508 -11.11 3.99 -22.06
C TRP A 508 -10.94 2.82 -23.02
N ASP A 509 -10.64 1.63 -22.50
CA ASP A 509 -10.56 0.42 -23.33
C ASP A 509 -11.90 0.07 -24.01
N ALA A 510 -13.01 0.56 -23.46
CA ALA A 510 -14.36 0.28 -23.91
C ALA A 510 -14.66 -1.22 -23.95
N PHE A 511 -14.09 -2.00 -23.04
CA PHE A 511 -14.12 -3.47 -23.12
C PHE A 511 -15.53 -4.02 -23.38
N PRO A 512 -15.71 -4.98 -24.31
CA PRO A 512 -17.01 -5.55 -24.62
C PRO A 512 -17.72 -6.08 -23.37
N GLY A 513 -18.93 -5.56 -23.12
CA GLY A 513 -19.74 -5.94 -21.95
C GLY A 513 -19.66 -4.98 -20.76
N ASN A 514 -18.68 -4.07 -20.73
CA ASN A 514 -18.73 -2.95 -19.77
C ASN A 514 -19.98 -2.10 -20.00
N THR A 515 -20.59 -1.64 -18.91
CA THR A 515 -21.84 -0.87 -18.96
C THR A 515 -21.87 0.19 -17.87
N GLY A 516 -22.62 1.26 -18.11
CA GLY A 516 -22.87 2.27 -17.08
C GLY A 516 -21.76 3.31 -16.88
N ASN A 517 -20.63 3.20 -17.58
CA ASN A 517 -19.55 4.19 -17.44
C ASN A 517 -19.91 5.49 -18.18
N CYS A 518 -19.87 6.63 -17.49
CA CYS A 518 -20.39 7.90 -18.01
C CYS A 518 -19.40 9.04 -17.84
N TRP A 519 -19.29 9.88 -18.88
CA TRP A 519 -18.45 11.08 -18.93
C TRP A 519 -19.28 12.28 -19.33
N TYR A 520 -19.49 13.21 -18.41
CA TYR A 520 -20.36 14.36 -18.67
C TYR A 520 -19.84 15.62 -17.98
N SER A 521 -20.19 16.80 -18.51
CA SER A 521 -19.82 18.09 -17.90
C SER A 521 -18.30 18.30 -17.65
N ASN A 522 -17.41 17.65 -18.41
CA ASN A 522 -15.95 17.83 -18.31
C ASN A 522 -15.39 18.92 -19.26
N GLY A 523 -16.27 19.72 -19.87
CA GLY A 523 -15.89 20.70 -20.89
C GLY A 523 -15.53 20.06 -22.24
N THR A 524 -14.65 20.72 -23.00
CA THR A 524 -14.11 20.18 -24.25
C THR A 524 -12.91 19.31 -23.93
N VAL A 525 -12.97 18.04 -24.30
CA VAL A 525 -11.95 17.04 -23.94
C VAL A 525 -11.52 16.22 -25.15
N THR A 526 -10.28 15.75 -25.10
CA THR A 526 -9.70 14.79 -26.05
C THR A 526 -9.84 13.38 -25.51
N THR A 527 -10.32 12.44 -26.33
CA THR A 527 -10.66 11.10 -25.83
C THR A 527 -10.28 9.97 -26.79
N SER A 528 -9.96 8.80 -26.22
CA SER A 528 -9.91 7.53 -26.93
C SER A 528 -10.78 6.51 -26.18
N PRO A 529 -11.89 6.01 -26.75
CA PRO A 529 -12.39 6.28 -28.10
C PRO A 529 -12.83 7.73 -28.29
N ARG A 530 -12.99 8.16 -29.55
CA ARG A 530 -13.30 9.56 -29.93
C ARG A 530 -14.58 10.10 -29.30
N ASN A 531 -15.53 9.24 -28.96
CA ASN A 531 -16.76 9.60 -28.28
C ASN A 531 -16.88 8.78 -27.01
N LEU A 532 -17.11 9.44 -25.88
CA LEU A 532 -17.42 8.80 -24.61
C LEU A 532 -18.93 8.94 -24.31
N PRO A 533 -19.56 7.93 -23.66
CA PRO A 533 -20.97 8.01 -23.31
C PRO A 533 -21.25 9.09 -22.25
N ASP A 534 -22.12 10.05 -22.58
CA ASP A 534 -22.58 11.09 -21.64
C ASP A 534 -23.66 10.60 -20.67
N CYS A 535 -24.44 9.61 -21.10
CA CYS A 535 -25.53 9.01 -20.33
C CYS A 535 -26.63 10.01 -19.88
N LEU A 536 -26.97 11.01 -20.70
CA LEU A 536 -27.93 12.07 -20.36
C LEU A 536 -27.52 12.84 -19.09
N ASN A 537 -26.27 13.28 -19.05
CA ASN A 537 -25.59 13.86 -17.90
C ASN A 537 -25.61 12.90 -16.69
N GLY A 538 -25.21 11.65 -16.92
CA GLY A 538 -25.18 10.60 -15.90
C GLY A 538 -26.53 10.06 -15.43
N LYS A 539 -27.67 10.60 -15.90
CA LYS A 539 -29.02 10.20 -15.44
C LYS A 539 -29.50 8.87 -16.01
N ALA A 540 -28.90 8.41 -17.09
CA ALA A 540 -29.24 7.16 -17.77
C ALA A 540 -27.98 6.31 -18.03
N PRO A 541 -27.31 5.77 -16.99
CA PRO A 541 -26.10 4.96 -17.16
C PRO A 541 -26.32 3.74 -18.06
N PHE A 542 -27.54 3.20 -18.09
CA PHE A 542 -27.93 2.08 -18.96
C PHE A 542 -27.78 2.36 -20.47
N LEU A 543 -27.47 3.59 -20.89
CA LEU A 543 -27.16 3.94 -22.29
C LEU A 543 -25.67 3.75 -22.65
N SER A 544 -24.80 3.54 -21.66
CA SER A 544 -23.38 3.33 -21.87
C SER A 544 -23.05 1.84 -22.02
N PHE A 545 -22.41 1.50 -23.14
CA PHE A 545 -21.96 0.16 -23.47
C PHE A 545 -20.55 0.20 -24.06
N GLY A 546 -19.67 -0.67 -23.59
CA GLY A 546 -18.38 -0.96 -24.19
C GLY A 546 -18.55 -1.90 -25.40
N PHE A 547 -17.98 -1.52 -26.54
CA PHE A 547 -17.97 -2.30 -27.79
C PHE A 547 -16.55 -2.73 -28.22
N GLY A 548 -15.57 -2.45 -27.38
CA GLY A 548 -14.15 -2.62 -27.58
C GLY A 548 -13.48 -1.44 -28.29
N ASN A 549 -12.20 -1.28 -28.02
CA ASN A 549 -11.30 -0.39 -28.75
C ASN A 549 -9.97 -1.10 -28.96
N LEU A 550 -9.79 -1.65 -30.17
CA LEU A 550 -8.64 -2.48 -30.50
C LEU A 550 -7.29 -1.80 -30.19
N GLY A 551 -7.14 -0.50 -30.46
CA GLY A 551 -5.88 0.19 -30.18
C GLY A 551 -5.59 0.30 -28.69
N ASN A 552 -6.63 0.61 -27.92
CA ASN A 552 -6.54 0.73 -26.47
C ASN A 552 -6.31 -0.64 -25.80
N GLU A 553 -7.07 -1.66 -26.19
CA GLU A 553 -6.92 -3.03 -25.68
C GLU A 553 -5.56 -3.64 -26.03
N LEU A 554 -5.05 -3.41 -27.26
CA LEU A 554 -3.71 -3.87 -27.64
C LEU A 554 -2.61 -3.20 -26.82
N GLU A 555 -2.77 -1.93 -26.45
CA GLU A 555 -1.83 -1.26 -25.56
C GLU A 555 -1.84 -1.90 -24.16
N LEU A 556 -3.02 -2.14 -23.58
CA LEU A 556 -3.13 -2.81 -22.28
C LEU A 556 -2.48 -4.18 -22.30
N LEU A 557 -2.81 -5.02 -23.28
CA LEU A 557 -2.21 -6.34 -23.43
C LEU A 557 -0.69 -6.24 -23.52
N THR A 558 -0.18 -5.31 -24.32
CA THR A 558 1.27 -5.10 -24.48
C THR A 558 1.92 -4.68 -23.17
N CYS A 559 1.29 -3.78 -22.41
CA CYS A 559 1.90 -3.17 -21.23
C CYS A 559 1.63 -3.88 -19.90
N MET A 560 0.57 -4.69 -19.81
CA MET A 560 0.21 -5.41 -18.59
C MET A 560 0.70 -6.85 -18.60
N ALA A 561 0.64 -7.53 -19.75
CA ALA A 561 0.93 -8.95 -19.84
C ALA A 561 2.19 -9.28 -20.67
N ASN A 562 2.62 -8.39 -21.56
CA ASN A 562 3.66 -8.71 -22.54
C ASN A 562 4.80 -7.67 -22.59
N LEU A 563 5.30 -7.29 -21.40
CA LEU A 563 6.43 -6.39 -21.24
C LEU A 563 7.70 -7.00 -21.82
N LYS A 564 8.08 -6.62 -23.06
CA LYS A 564 9.28 -7.12 -23.75
C LYS A 564 10.36 -6.05 -23.85
N PRO A 565 11.66 -6.43 -23.78
CA PRO A 565 12.76 -5.51 -24.06
C PRO A 565 12.69 -5.01 -25.50
N GLY A 566 12.76 -3.69 -25.69
CA GLY A 566 12.54 -3.06 -27.01
C GLY A 566 11.12 -3.23 -27.57
N GLY A 567 10.18 -3.71 -26.76
CA GLY A 567 8.78 -3.88 -27.11
C GLY A 567 8.02 -2.55 -27.24
N PRO A 568 6.81 -2.55 -27.83
CA PRO A 568 6.10 -1.33 -28.14
C PRO A 568 5.35 -0.70 -26.96
N CYS A 569 5.49 -1.23 -25.74
CA CYS A 569 4.80 -0.68 -24.56
C CYS A 569 5.27 0.76 -24.32
N PRO A 570 4.39 1.77 -24.43
CA PRO A 570 4.84 3.14 -24.35
C PRO A 570 5.02 3.63 -22.91
N TRP A 571 4.58 2.87 -21.89
CA TRP A 571 4.43 3.32 -20.49
C TRP A 571 5.71 3.82 -19.82
N PHE A 572 6.87 3.26 -20.16
CA PHE A 572 8.14 3.59 -19.49
C PHE A 572 8.93 4.71 -20.16
N THR A 573 8.45 5.18 -21.31
CA THR A 573 9.07 6.31 -22.00
C THR A 573 8.50 7.61 -21.44
N THR A 574 9.38 8.59 -21.21
CA THR A 574 8.93 9.95 -20.89
C THR A 574 8.15 10.47 -22.10
N PRO A 575 6.84 10.77 -21.96
CA PRO A 575 6.07 11.28 -23.08
C PRO A 575 6.63 12.63 -23.52
N LYS A 576 6.38 13.01 -24.78
CA LYS A 576 6.80 14.34 -25.24
C LYS A 576 5.96 15.40 -24.53
N ALA A 577 6.63 16.34 -23.90
CA ALA A 577 6.00 17.51 -23.32
C ALA A 577 5.32 18.35 -24.41
N THR A 578 4.20 18.98 -24.07
CA THR A 578 3.59 20.02 -24.90
C THR A 578 4.32 21.38 -24.75
N ALA A 579 5.21 21.51 -23.74
CA ALA A 579 6.16 22.61 -23.52
C ALA A 579 7.31 22.16 -22.58
N PRO A 580 8.52 22.75 -22.63
CA PRO A 580 9.69 22.20 -21.91
C PRO A 580 9.59 22.36 -20.38
N ALA A 581 9.84 21.29 -19.62
CA ALA A 581 10.00 21.30 -18.16
C ALA A 581 11.46 21.07 -17.75
N ALA A 582 11.83 21.56 -16.56
CA ALA A 582 13.16 21.42 -15.98
C ALA A 582 13.25 20.17 -15.10
N TYR A 583 14.22 19.31 -15.37
CA TYR A 583 14.53 18.11 -14.60
C TYR A 583 15.49 18.43 -13.45
N ARG A 584 15.33 17.77 -12.31
CA ARG A 584 16.40 17.67 -11.29
C ARG A 584 17.17 16.37 -11.55
N THR A 585 18.50 16.46 -11.54
CA THR A 585 19.41 15.32 -11.65
C THR A 585 19.97 15.00 -10.27
N ALA A 586 20.00 13.72 -9.90
CA ALA A 586 20.63 13.22 -8.68
C ALA A 586 21.79 12.25 -9.01
N PRO A 587 22.70 11.95 -8.07
CA PRO A 587 23.84 11.06 -8.29
C PRO A 587 23.43 9.59 -8.33
N VAL A 588 24.14 8.82 -9.16
CA VAL A 588 24.02 7.35 -9.27
C VAL A 588 24.50 6.69 -7.97
N GLY A 589 23.66 5.84 -7.37
CA GLY A 589 24.03 4.98 -6.25
C GLY A 589 23.88 3.50 -6.63
N ASP A 590 24.87 2.68 -6.28
CA ASP A 590 24.74 1.22 -6.32
C ASP A 590 23.70 0.80 -5.28
N HIS A 591 22.62 0.15 -5.72
CA HIS A 591 21.60 -0.37 -4.83
C HIS A 591 22.03 -1.75 -4.29
N PRO A 592 21.99 -1.98 -2.97
CA PRO A 592 22.25 -3.31 -2.42
C PRO A 592 21.20 -4.31 -2.91
N HIS A 593 21.65 -5.43 -3.48
CA HIS A 593 20.81 -6.57 -3.83
C HIS A 593 21.06 -7.72 -2.83
N PRO A 594 20.07 -8.59 -2.56
CA PRO A 594 20.28 -9.79 -1.74
C PRO A 594 21.35 -10.69 -2.35
N GLU A 595 22.26 -11.26 -1.54
CA GLU A 595 23.30 -12.16 -2.04
C GLU A 595 22.73 -13.49 -2.59
N THR A 596 23.34 -13.99 -3.67
CA THR A 596 22.97 -15.19 -4.45
C THR A 596 22.81 -16.52 -3.67
N SER A 597 23.26 -16.62 -2.42
CA SER A 597 23.25 -17.88 -1.66
C SER A 597 21.97 -18.14 -0.83
N GLU A 598 20.98 -17.24 -0.83
CA GLU A 598 19.75 -17.39 -0.04
C GLU A 598 18.45 -17.47 -0.88
N LEU A 599 18.54 -17.63 -2.20
CA LEU A 599 17.38 -17.55 -3.12
C LEU A 599 16.28 -18.60 -2.87
N ASP A 600 16.60 -19.78 -2.32
CA ASP A 600 15.61 -20.83 -2.05
C ASP A 600 14.73 -20.52 -0.82
N ASN A 601 15.23 -19.69 0.09
CA ASN A 601 14.59 -19.26 1.34
C ASN A 601 14.18 -17.77 1.31
N ALA A 602 14.48 -17.07 0.22
CA ALA A 602 14.25 -15.64 0.16
C ALA A 602 12.75 -15.31 -0.01
N MET A 603 12.40 -14.11 0.47
CA MET A 603 11.02 -13.70 0.61
C MET A 603 10.34 -13.41 -0.74
N LEU A 604 9.11 -13.87 -1.06
CA LEU A 604 8.39 -13.51 -2.31
C LEU A 604 8.28 -11.99 -2.49
N ALA A 605 7.99 -11.25 -1.42
CA ALA A 605 7.95 -9.79 -1.40
C ALA A 605 9.33 -9.16 -1.62
N ALA A 606 10.42 -9.86 -1.28
CA ALA A 606 11.79 -9.42 -1.55
C ALA A 606 12.29 -9.80 -2.95
N MET A 607 11.63 -10.74 -3.64
CA MET A 607 12.07 -11.21 -4.96
C MET A 607 11.83 -10.18 -6.05
N THR A 608 12.91 -9.90 -6.77
CA THR A 608 12.96 -8.93 -7.85
C THR A 608 13.37 -9.56 -9.17
N CYS A 609 13.28 -8.81 -10.26
CA CYS A 609 13.82 -9.23 -11.54
C CYS A 609 15.33 -9.47 -11.52
N HIS A 610 16.09 -8.75 -10.69
CA HIS A 610 17.50 -9.08 -10.45
C HIS A 610 17.64 -10.52 -9.92
N SER A 611 16.89 -10.86 -8.86
CA SER A 611 16.88 -12.23 -8.32
C SER A 611 16.53 -13.27 -9.38
N TRP A 612 15.54 -13.00 -10.24
CA TRP A 612 15.15 -13.89 -11.33
C TRP A 612 16.29 -14.14 -12.33
N GLN A 613 17.06 -13.11 -12.67
CA GLN A 613 18.19 -13.23 -13.60
C GLN A 613 19.31 -14.10 -13.02
N GLU A 614 19.55 -14.04 -11.71
CA GLU A 614 20.58 -14.82 -11.02
C GLU A 614 20.18 -16.28 -10.74
N MET A 615 18.88 -16.57 -10.62
CA MET A 615 18.38 -17.92 -10.32
C MET A 615 18.71 -18.95 -11.40
N THR A 616 19.03 -20.18 -10.97
CA THR A 616 19.05 -21.36 -11.85
C THR A 616 17.64 -21.73 -12.33
N THR A 617 17.54 -22.68 -13.28
CA THR A 617 16.24 -23.14 -13.77
C THR A 617 15.42 -23.80 -12.65
N GLU A 618 16.08 -24.61 -11.81
CA GLU A 618 15.43 -25.28 -10.67
C GLU A 618 14.91 -24.27 -9.64
N GLN A 619 15.70 -23.24 -9.34
CA GLN A 619 15.30 -22.16 -8.42
C GLN A 619 14.12 -21.35 -8.98
N ARG A 620 14.12 -21.08 -10.29
CA ARG A 620 12.99 -20.44 -10.98
C ARG A 620 11.73 -21.31 -10.90
N ASP A 621 11.83 -22.61 -11.16
CA ASP A 621 10.68 -23.52 -11.07
C ASP A 621 10.11 -23.58 -9.64
N HIS A 622 10.97 -23.61 -8.63
CA HIS A 622 10.58 -23.53 -7.22
C HIS A 622 9.89 -22.20 -6.90
N MET A 623 10.46 -21.08 -7.35
CA MET A 623 9.90 -19.74 -7.18
C MET A 623 8.53 -19.59 -7.85
N LEU A 624 8.37 -20.11 -9.08
CA LEU A 624 7.10 -20.14 -9.80
C LEU A 624 6.07 -21.00 -9.08
N ALA A 625 6.48 -22.14 -8.52
CA ALA A 625 5.60 -22.98 -7.70
C ALA A 625 5.13 -22.23 -6.45
N LYS A 626 6.03 -21.52 -5.77
CA LYS A 626 5.70 -20.66 -4.62
C LYS A 626 4.70 -19.56 -5.00
N MET A 627 4.95 -18.83 -6.09
CA MET A 627 4.02 -17.80 -6.58
C MET A 627 2.67 -18.39 -6.99
N ALA A 628 2.64 -19.56 -7.62
CA ALA A 628 1.40 -20.24 -7.98
C ALA A 628 0.62 -20.70 -6.74
N VAL A 629 1.29 -21.15 -5.67
CA VAL A 629 0.63 -21.49 -4.40
C VAL A 629 0.05 -20.25 -3.74
N PHE A 630 0.81 -19.15 -3.70
CA PHE A 630 0.38 -17.90 -3.10
C PHE A 630 -0.77 -17.27 -3.89
N MET A 631 -0.58 -17.01 -5.19
CA MET A 631 -1.59 -16.40 -6.06
C MET A 631 -2.79 -17.31 -6.27
N GLY A 632 -2.55 -18.62 -6.35
CA GLY A 632 -3.58 -19.65 -6.38
C GLY A 632 -3.96 -20.16 -5.00
N GLY A 633 -3.74 -19.41 -3.93
CA GLY A 633 -4.21 -19.76 -2.58
C GLY A 633 -5.74 -19.76 -2.52
N GLN A 634 -6.32 -20.28 -1.42
CA GLN A 634 -7.78 -20.27 -1.29
C GLN A 634 -8.30 -18.85 -1.12
N ILE A 635 -9.28 -18.47 -1.94
CA ILE A 635 -9.93 -17.16 -1.87
C ILE A 635 -11.41 -17.40 -1.72
N ASP A 636 -12.01 -16.82 -0.69
CA ASP A 636 -13.44 -16.56 -0.58
C ASP A 636 -14.42 -17.75 -0.71
N HIS A 637 -14.03 -19.01 -1.02
CA HIS A 637 -14.88 -20.22 -0.95
C HIS A 637 -14.02 -21.50 -0.78
N PRO A 638 -14.52 -22.58 -0.11
CA PRO A 638 -13.82 -23.87 -0.09
C PRO A 638 -13.68 -24.42 -1.51
N GLY A 639 -12.43 -24.57 -1.96
CA GLY A 639 -12.10 -25.00 -3.34
C GLY A 639 -11.86 -23.85 -4.32
N ALA A 640 -12.15 -22.61 -3.96
CA ALA A 640 -11.89 -21.44 -4.79
C ALA A 640 -10.47 -20.92 -4.63
N ARG A 641 -9.78 -20.67 -5.75
CA ARG A 641 -8.36 -20.37 -5.79
C ARG A 641 -8.10 -19.23 -6.78
N GLY A 642 -7.17 -18.34 -6.47
CA GLY A 642 -6.83 -17.25 -7.39
C GLY A 642 -6.21 -17.74 -8.69
N THR A 643 -6.21 -16.87 -9.69
CA THR A 643 -5.67 -17.21 -11.01
C THR A 643 -4.16 -17.37 -10.97
N THR A 644 -3.67 -18.37 -11.70
CA THR A 644 -2.24 -18.65 -11.83
C THR A 644 -1.86 -18.80 -13.30
N LEU A 645 -0.59 -18.58 -13.58
CA LEU A 645 0.04 -18.84 -14.87
C LEU A 645 0.64 -20.25 -14.87
N THR A 646 0.58 -20.93 -16.02
CA THR A 646 1.41 -22.13 -16.22
C THR A 646 2.90 -21.78 -16.08
N ASN A 647 3.75 -22.69 -15.60
CA ASN A 647 5.18 -22.41 -15.47
C ASN A 647 5.83 -21.91 -16.78
N LYS A 648 5.37 -22.42 -17.92
CA LYS A 648 5.80 -21.96 -19.25
C LYS A 648 5.45 -20.47 -19.46
N ASN A 649 4.18 -20.10 -19.24
CA ASN A 649 3.71 -18.74 -19.45
C ASN A 649 4.35 -17.77 -18.44
N ALA A 650 4.47 -18.18 -17.17
CA ALA A 650 5.11 -17.42 -16.12
C ALA A 650 6.60 -17.19 -16.42
N THR A 651 7.35 -18.24 -16.78
CA THR A 651 8.75 -18.13 -17.20
C THR A 651 8.90 -17.19 -18.38
N SER A 652 8.05 -17.31 -19.41
CA SER A 652 8.12 -16.44 -20.58
C SER A 652 7.84 -14.99 -20.24
N MET A 653 6.81 -14.71 -19.43
CA MET A 653 6.45 -13.37 -18.98
C MET A 653 7.58 -12.74 -18.14
N LEU A 654 8.10 -13.46 -17.15
CA LEU A 654 9.18 -12.97 -16.30
C LEU A 654 10.49 -12.78 -17.06
N ASN A 655 10.87 -13.68 -17.98
CA ASN A 655 12.04 -13.47 -18.83
C ASN A 655 11.92 -12.21 -19.69
N ASN A 656 10.72 -11.91 -20.19
CA ASN A 656 10.48 -10.70 -20.97
C ASN A 656 10.55 -9.46 -20.08
N ALA A 657 9.79 -9.44 -18.98
CA ALA A 657 9.70 -8.28 -18.09
C ALA A 657 11.06 -7.98 -17.44
N CYS A 658 11.73 -9.01 -16.93
CA CYS A 658 13.03 -8.89 -16.29
C CYS A 658 14.19 -8.73 -17.28
N GLY A 659 13.95 -8.84 -18.59
CA GLY A 659 14.94 -8.46 -19.60
C GLY A 659 15.02 -6.95 -19.84
N LEU A 660 14.11 -6.15 -19.26
CA LEU A 660 14.15 -4.69 -19.37
C LEU A 660 15.28 -4.13 -18.49
N PRO A 661 16.10 -3.20 -18.99
CA PRO A 661 17.32 -2.75 -18.29
C PRO A 661 17.07 -2.02 -16.97
N PHE A 662 15.87 -1.45 -16.79
CA PHE A 662 15.46 -0.75 -15.57
C PHE A 662 14.57 -1.61 -14.66
N ALA A 663 14.21 -2.82 -15.09
CA ALA A 663 13.23 -3.64 -14.37
C ALA A 663 13.86 -4.46 -13.24
N GLU A 664 15.18 -4.44 -13.06
CA GLU A 664 15.87 -5.15 -11.99
C GLU A 664 15.16 -5.05 -10.62
N PRO A 665 14.61 -3.89 -10.19
CA PRO A 665 13.92 -3.76 -8.91
C PRO A 665 12.45 -4.21 -8.90
N PHE A 666 11.86 -4.55 -10.06
CA PHE A 666 10.44 -4.93 -10.16
C PHE A 666 10.18 -6.20 -9.36
N LYS A 667 9.11 -6.17 -8.55
CA LYS A 667 8.73 -7.32 -7.74
C LYS A 667 8.13 -8.42 -8.61
N LEU A 668 8.68 -9.63 -8.51
CA LEU A 668 8.24 -10.77 -9.32
C LEU A 668 6.77 -11.10 -9.07
N TYR A 669 6.33 -11.09 -7.81
CA TYR A 669 4.95 -11.42 -7.46
C TYR A 669 3.96 -10.39 -8.01
N LYS A 670 4.33 -9.09 -8.07
CA LYS A 670 3.49 -8.04 -8.65
C LYS A 670 3.38 -8.18 -10.17
N LEU A 671 4.49 -8.50 -10.85
CA LEU A 671 4.48 -8.82 -12.29
C LEU A 671 3.64 -10.06 -12.59
N TYR A 672 3.80 -11.11 -11.77
CA TYR A 672 3.02 -12.33 -11.88
C TYR A 672 1.53 -12.06 -11.67
N ALA A 673 1.14 -11.33 -10.60
CA ALA A 673 -0.25 -11.03 -10.30
C ALA A 673 -0.94 -10.29 -11.44
N ARG A 674 -0.27 -9.27 -11.99
CA ARG A 674 -0.77 -8.49 -13.13
C ARG A 674 -0.91 -9.34 -14.39
N ALA A 675 0.08 -10.18 -14.70
CA ALA A 675 0.02 -11.03 -15.88
C ALA A 675 -0.96 -12.22 -15.72
N ALA A 676 -1.11 -12.75 -14.51
CA ALA A 676 -2.11 -13.74 -14.16
C ALA A 676 -3.52 -13.18 -14.35
N ALA A 677 -3.71 -11.87 -14.17
CA ALA A 677 -4.90 -11.12 -14.55
C ALA A 677 -5.08 -10.93 -16.08
N PHE A 678 -4.30 -11.58 -16.94
CA PHE A 678 -4.50 -11.65 -18.40
C PHE A 678 -3.97 -12.98 -19.04
N PRO A 679 -4.33 -14.18 -18.53
CA PRO A 679 -3.63 -15.43 -18.83
C PRO A 679 -3.93 -16.00 -20.22
N LEU A 680 -5.10 -15.70 -20.80
CA LEU A 680 -5.54 -16.20 -22.13
C LEU A 680 -4.82 -15.54 -23.32
N GLN A 681 -3.92 -14.59 -23.07
CA GLN A 681 -3.27 -13.78 -24.10
C GLN A 681 -1.73 -13.94 -24.12
N LEU A 682 -1.21 -14.90 -23.34
CA LEU A 682 0.22 -15.30 -23.31
C LEU A 682 0.44 -16.54 -24.21
N PRO A 683 1.51 -16.59 -25.04
CA PRO A 683 1.75 -17.64 -26.04
C PRO A 683 2.20 -19.03 -25.52
#